data_AF-A0A8C2HTK4-F1
#
_entry.id   AF-A0A8C2HTK4-F1
#
_cell.length_a   1.000
_cell.length_b   1.000
_cell.length_c   1.000
_cell.angle_alpha   90.00
_cell.angle_beta   90.00
_cell.angle_gamma   90.00
#
_symmetry.space_group_name_H-M   'P 1'
#
loop_
_entity.id
_entity.type
_entity.pdbx_description
1 polymer ?
#
loop_
_entity_poly.entity_id
_entity_poly.type
_entity_poly.pdbx_seq_one_letter_code
_entity_poly.pdbx_strand_id
1 'polypeptide(L)'
;TFSTDSRVQNMFDILFSDESDKEKQEKAANNLIVLAREDAGAERIFQNNGVPLLVQLIDTGKPEMILAAIRTLSGMCTGHRARVLGISKLCSIMAVDNEEIVLATANLFQCVYDSLSGGDKRNYGKEEALVLDSSKDLKDILLALLEMIASKKVSGHGRDQALNLLTKNVPRKDKKNTDNSKGLFTIDHGLKKILKVCGQVPDLPDQLPLTENTQLIASVLLNKLYDDMRCDPERDHFRDTCDEYIKSKFDPNDMDRNIHAINTLSGILQGPFDVGNVLAGRQGVMEMMVALCGSEREVDQLVAVEALIHASTKTSKASFFISNGVTLLKDMYKKTKNEKIKIRALVGLCKLGSAGGDDYSMRQFAEGSTEKLAKQCRKWLCNPTLDVRTRKWAVEGLAYLTNDADVKDDFVEDEAALRAMFELAKSKDKTILYAVACTLVNCTNSYDKKEIIPEMVQLAKFSKQHVPEQHPKDKKDFIERRVKRLLKAGVTSALAVMVKADNSILTDQTKEMLARVFLALAEDIKDRGTIVAQGGGRALLPLALEGTDKGKIKASHALAKIAAVSNPEIAFPAERIYEVVRPLVSLLNTERDGLENFEALLGLTNLAALNDKLRVKILKEKALPEIENYMFEEHDQIRQAATECMCNLVCCKEVQDRYLEDGNDKLKLLVLLCGEDDVQLQRAAAGALAMLTAAQKKLAVKITKVTGQWLEIIQRLCIHDNPEIQHRGLVTVFNMLDADEQLAKKLIECELLEILTYVAKLEDNPKKQDAINAARACLSRAMDTGLIKPFSN
;
A
#
# COMPACT_ATOMS: atom_id res chain seq x y z
N THR A 1 -1.07 15.55 41.69
CA THR A 1 -1.54 15.43 40.29
C THR A 1 -1.30 16.77 39.60
N PHE A 2 -0.20 16.91 38.86
CA PHE A 2 0.10 18.13 38.11
C PHE A 2 -0.97 18.36 37.03
N SER A 3 -1.63 19.52 37.03
CA SER A 3 -2.59 19.88 35.98
C SER A 3 -1.89 19.91 34.62
N THR A 4 -2.60 19.55 33.55
CA THR A 4 -2.08 19.56 32.18
C THR A 4 -1.51 20.94 31.80
N ASP A 5 -2.07 22.02 32.35
CA ASP A 5 -1.56 23.40 32.20
C ASP A 5 -0.15 23.58 32.78
N SER A 6 0.06 23.13 34.01
CA SER A 6 1.39 23.22 34.65
C SER A 6 2.45 22.42 33.90
N ARG A 7 2.05 21.31 33.26
CA ARG A 7 2.96 20.51 32.43
C ARG A 7 3.35 21.26 31.16
N VAL A 8 2.38 21.87 30.45
CA VAL A 8 2.65 22.62 29.22
C VAL A 8 3.56 23.83 29.50
N GLN A 9 3.29 24.58 30.57
CA GLN A 9 4.12 25.73 30.96
C GLN A 9 5.57 25.29 31.26
N ASN A 10 5.75 24.27 32.11
CA ASN A 10 7.05 23.73 32.44
C ASN A 10 7.82 23.22 31.20
N MET A 11 7.11 22.67 30.21
CA MET A 11 7.74 22.21 28.96
C MET A 11 8.29 23.38 28.14
N PHE A 12 7.55 24.48 28.01
CA PHE A 12 8.04 25.68 27.34
C PHE A 12 9.19 26.32 28.12
N ASP A 13 9.11 26.39 29.44
CA ASP A 13 10.19 26.93 30.28
C ASP A 13 11.49 26.13 30.13
N ILE A 14 11.41 24.80 30.02
CA ILE A 14 12.57 23.95 29.73
C ILE A 14 13.13 24.22 28.32
N LEU A 15 12.28 24.45 27.32
CA LEU A 15 12.72 24.67 25.94
C LEU A 15 13.39 26.05 25.73
N PHE A 16 13.03 27.06 26.52
CA PHE A 16 13.64 28.39 26.46
C PHE A 16 14.75 28.62 27.49
N SER A 17 14.99 27.67 28.40
CA SER A 17 16.07 27.76 29.39
C SER A 17 17.42 27.42 28.77
N ASP A 18 18.34 28.39 28.75
CA ASP A 18 19.73 28.21 28.30
C ASP A 18 20.56 27.29 29.22
N GLU A 19 20.08 27.00 30.44
CA GLU A 19 20.76 26.15 31.44
C GLU A 19 20.33 24.66 31.40
N SER A 20 19.41 24.30 30.50
CA SER A 20 18.84 22.95 30.45
C SER A 20 19.63 21.99 29.55
N ASP A 21 19.86 20.76 30.01
CA ASP A 21 20.53 19.71 29.23
C ASP A 21 19.81 19.42 27.91
N LYS A 22 20.54 19.18 26.81
CA LYS A 22 19.98 18.83 25.50
C LYS A 22 18.98 17.67 25.57
N GLU A 23 19.28 16.63 26.35
CA GLU A 23 18.38 15.47 26.50
C GLU A 23 17.07 15.83 27.20
N LYS A 24 17.08 16.82 28.12
CA LYS A 24 15.86 17.33 28.77
C LYS A 24 15.05 18.19 27.79
N GLN A 25 15.72 19.00 26.96
CA GLN A 25 15.05 19.77 25.91
C GLN A 25 14.39 18.87 24.87
N GLU A 26 15.07 17.80 24.42
CA GLU A 26 14.48 16.81 23.50
C GLU A 26 13.28 16.07 24.10
N LYS A 27 13.36 15.68 25.38
CA LYS A 27 12.23 15.05 26.07
C LYS A 27 11.05 16.01 26.22
N ALA A 28 11.30 17.29 26.53
CA ALA A 28 10.26 18.30 26.59
C ALA A 28 9.60 18.52 25.22
N ALA A 29 10.39 18.63 24.15
CA ALA A 29 9.91 18.72 22.78
C ALA A 29 9.03 17.53 22.37
N ASN A 30 9.48 16.29 22.63
CA ASN A 30 8.71 15.09 22.31
C ASN A 30 7.40 14.99 23.08
N ASN A 31 7.41 15.35 24.37
CA ASN A 31 6.21 15.36 25.20
C ASN A 31 5.19 16.41 24.72
N LEU A 32 5.65 17.59 24.27
CA LEU A 32 4.78 18.59 23.63
C LEU A 32 4.12 18.07 22.34
N ILE A 33 4.86 17.34 21.50
CA ILE A 33 4.30 16.71 20.29
C ILE A 33 3.20 15.71 20.65
N VAL A 34 3.40 14.91 21.70
CA VAL A 34 2.39 13.93 22.16
C VAL A 34 1.15 14.65 22.68
N LEU A 35 1.33 15.67 23.53
CA LEU A 35 0.21 16.45 24.07
C LEU A 35 -0.58 17.17 22.96
N ALA A 36 0.10 17.66 21.92
CA ALA A 36 -0.56 18.31 20.80
C ALA A 36 -1.38 17.37 19.89
N ARG A 37 -1.23 16.04 20.04
CA ARG A 37 -2.07 15.06 19.32
C ARG A 37 -3.36 14.72 20.05
N GLU A 38 -3.45 15.05 21.34
CA GLU A 38 -4.65 14.88 22.14
C GLU A 38 -5.45 16.18 22.13
N ASP A 39 -6.77 16.13 21.86
CA ASP A 39 -7.61 17.34 21.75
C ASP A 39 -7.49 18.26 22.98
N ALA A 40 -7.55 17.67 24.17
CA ALA A 40 -7.42 18.38 25.44
C ALA A 40 -6.03 19.02 25.60
N GLY A 41 -4.96 18.36 25.15
CA GLY A 41 -3.60 18.90 25.21
C GLY A 41 -3.39 20.03 24.19
N ALA A 42 -3.87 19.85 22.96
CA ALA A 42 -3.81 20.86 21.90
C ALA A 42 -4.53 22.15 22.29
N GLU A 43 -5.69 22.05 22.93
CA GLU A 43 -6.43 23.21 23.41
C GLU A 43 -5.70 23.97 24.51
N ARG A 44 -5.10 23.26 25.49
CA ARG A 44 -4.32 23.90 26.54
C ARG A 44 -3.06 24.57 26.02
N ILE A 45 -2.37 23.98 25.04
CA ILE A 45 -1.23 24.61 24.38
C ILE A 45 -1.67 25.90 23.68
N PHE A 46 -2.83 25.92 23.03
CA PHE A 46 -3.36 27.11 22.39
C PHE A 46 -3.73 28.22 23.39
N GLN A 47 -4.40 27.87 24.49
CA GLN A 47 -4.79 28.81 25.54
C GLN A 47 -3.58 29.46 26.24
N ASN A 48 -2.46 28.75 26.37
CA ASN A 48 -1.24 29.24 27.01
C ASN A 48 -0.29 30.00 26.06
N ASN A 49 -0.80 30.71 25.06
CA ASN A 49 0.00 31.43 24.05
C ASN A 49 1.02 30.54 23.31
N GLY A 50 0.69 29.27 23.08
CA GLY A 50 1.61 28.31 22.45
C GLY A 50 2.01 28.67 21.02
N VAL A 51 1.13 29.30 20.23
CA VAL A 51 1.45 29.64 18.82
C VAL A 51 2.61 30.66 18.71
N PRO A 52 2.58 31.82 19.39
CA PRO A 52 3.74 32.73 19.44
C PRO A 52 5.03 32.08 19.95
N LEU A 53 4.96 31.26 21.00
CA LEU A 53 6.13 30.56 21.56
C LEU A 53 6.73 29.56 20.55
N LEU A 54 5.88 28.83 19.83
CA LEU A 54 6.33 27.90 18.79
C LEU A 54 6.96 28.65 17.61
N VAL A 55 6.47 29.85 17.26
CA VAL A 55 7.11 30.71 16.25
C VAL A 55 8.48 31.20 16.73
N GLN A 56 8.60 31.61 18.00
CA GLN A 56 9.89 31.98 18.58
C GLN A 56 10.87 30.79 18.55
N LEU A 57 10.41 29.58 18.83
CA LEU A 57 11.24 28.37 18.70
C LEU A 57 11.72 28.13 17.26
N ILE A 58 10.90 28.43 16.26
CA ILE A 58 11.31 28.35 14.85
C ILE A 58 12.39 29.39 14.54
N ASP A 59 12.24 30.61 15.07
CA ASP A 59 13.18 31.71 14.85
C ASP A 59 14.54 31.49 15.55
N THR A 60 14.65 30.54 16.49
CA THR A 60 15.95 30.16 17.09
C THR A 60 16.94 29.52 16.11
N GLY A 61 16.48 29.04 14.95
CA GLY A 61 17.34 28.48 13.89
C GLY A 61 17.88 27.07 14.16
N LYS A 62 17.61 26.45 15.31
CA LYS A 62 18.07 25.08 15.63
C LYS A 62 17.16 24.04 14.93
N PRO A 63 17.69 23.13 14.08
CA PRO A 63 16.87 22.21 13.29
C PRO A 63 15.92 21.32 14.12
N GLU A 64 16.40 20.77 15.23
CA GLU A 64 15.61 19.92 16.13
C GLU A 64 14.43 20.67 16.78
N MET A 65 14.67 21.93 17.18
CA MET A 65 13.63 22.79 17.78
C MET A 65 12.61 23.24 16.73
N ILE A 66 13.06 23.56 15.52
CA ILE A 66 12.19 23.87 14.38
C ILE A 66 11.28 22.66 14.08
N LEU A 67 11.85 21.45 14.00
CA LEU A 67 11.09 20.22 13.75
C LEU A 67 10.05 19.95 14.85
N ALA A 68 10.46 20.09 16.12
CA ALA A 68 9.55 19.90 17.24
C ALA A 68 8.42 20.93 17.23
N ALA A 69 8.74 22.20 16.98
CA ALA A 69 7.76 23.27 16.91
C ALA A 69 6.74 23.03 15.78
N ILE A 70 7.20 22.69 14.58
CA ILE A 70 6.33 22.40 13.43
C ILE A 70 5.45 21.18 13.67
N ARG A 71 5.99 20.09 14.26
CA ARG A 71 5.21 18.88 14.58
C ARG A 71 4.15 19.15 15.65
N THR A 72 4.48 19.99 16.64
CA THR A 72 3.53 20.43 17.68
C THR A 72 2.42 21.27 17.06
N LEU A 73 2.77 22.24 16.19
CA LEU A 73 1.79 23.03 15.43
C LEU A 73 0.89 22.14 14.56
N SER A 74 1.46 21.14 13.88
CA SER A 74 0.69 20.22 13.04
C SER A 74 -0.36 19.43 13.84
N GLY A 75 0.00 18.97 15.04
CA GLY A 75 -0.96 18.38 15.98
C GLY A 75 -2.07 19.36 16.36
N MET A 76 -1.71 20.59 16.73
CA MET A 76 -2.66 21.62 17.15
C MET A 76 -3.65 22.06 16.05
N CYS A 77 -3.21 22.09 14.78
CA CYS A 77 -4.03 22.50 13.64
C CYS A 77 -4.96 21.37 13.13
N THR A 78 -4.76 20.13 13.58
CA THR A 78 -5.59 19.00 13.15
C THR A 78 -7.00 19.15 13.75
N GLY A 79 -8.04 19.15 12.91
CA GLY A 79 -9.44 19.21 13.35
C GLY A 79 -9.98 20.61 13.72
N HIS A 80 -9.16 21.67 13.69
CA HIS A 80 -9.59 23.03 14.05
C HIS A 80 -9.26 24.09 12.99
N ARG A 81 -10.27 24.88 12.62
CA ARG A 81 -10.18 25.93 11.58
C ARG A 81 -9.53 27.25 12.06
N ALA A 82 -9.50 27.51 13.37
CA ALA A 82 -9.08 28.80 13.93
C ALA A 82 -7.57 28.91 14.24
N ARG A 83 -6.85 27.78 14.27
CA ARG A 83 -5.45 27.70 14.76
C ARG A 83 -4.43 27.75 13.61
N VAL A 84 -4.62 28.62 12.62
CA VAL A 84 -3.82 28.63 11.39
C VAL A 84 -2.73 29.71 11.45
N LEU A 85 -1.48 29.30 11.17
CA LEU A 85 -0.36 30.22 10.94
C LEU A 85 -0.51 30.94 9.60
N GLY A 86 -0.02 32.19 9.52
CA GLY A 86 -0.04 32.94 8.26
C GLY A 86 0.70 32.22 7.13
N ILE A 87 0.06 32.12 5.95
CA ILE A 87 0.55 31.39 4.76
C ILE A 87 1.98 31.82 4.38
N SER A 88 2.28 33.12 4.45
CA SER A 88 3.61 33.67 4.14
C SER A 88 4.72 33.10 5.02
N LYS A 89 4.48 32.90 6.32
CA LYS A 89 5.48 32.31 7.23
C LYS A 89 5.68 30.83 6.91
N LEU A 90 4.62 30.08 6.60
CA LEU A 90 4.74 28.68 6.17
C LEU A 90 5.58 28.55 4.88
N CYS A 91 5.31 29.42 3.89
CA CYS A 91 6.11 29.48 2.66
C CYS A 91 7.59 29.81 2.94
N SER A 92 7.88 30.67 3.91
CA SER A 92 9.26 31.01 4.29
C SER A 92 10.01 29.84 4.93
N ILE A 93 9.35 29.06 5.79
CA ILE A 93 9.94 27.89 6.44
C ILE A 93 10.17 26.77 5.41
N MET A 94 9.21 26.60 4.49
CA MET A 94 9.32 25.61 3.42
C MET A 94 10.37 26.00 2.36
N ALA A 95 10.83 27.25 2.31
CA ALA A 95 11.90 27.68 1.41
C ALA A 95 13.32 27.29 1.89
N VAL A 96 13.48 26.83 3.13
CA VAL A 96 14.76 26.45 3.73
C VAL A 96 15.36 25.20 3.04
N ASP A 97 16.69 25.11 3.00
CA ASP A 97 17.41 23.96 2.43
C ASP A 97 17.65 22.86 3.48
N ASN A 98 16.56 22.25 3.96
CA ASN A 98 16.61 21.11 4.90
C ASN A 98 15.42 20.17 4.66
N GLU A 99 15.71 18.94 4.22
CA GLU A 99 14.71 17.94 3.84
C GLU A 99 13.69 17.65 4.94
N GLU A 100 14.13 17.45 6.19
CA GLU A 100 13.23 17.09 7.29
C GLU A 100 12.31 18.24 7.70
N ILE A 101 12.85 19.48 7.74
CA ILE A 101 12.09 20.68 8.08
C ILE A 101 11.02 20.94 7.02
N VAL A 102 11.39 20.84 5.74
CA VAL A 102 10.46 21.05 4.63
C VAL A 102 9.36 19.97 4.65
N LEU A 103 9.70 18.70 4.90
CA LEU A 103 8.71 17.62 5.02
C LEU A 103 7.74 17.82 6.19
N ALA A 104 8.25 18.21 7.36
CA ALA A 104 7.42 18.53 8.51
C ALA A 104 6.50 19.74 8.22
N THR A 105 7.02 20.76 7.53
CA THR A 105 6.25 21.95 7.14
C THR A 105 5.17 21.62 6.12
N ALA A 106 5.46 20.76 5.15
CA ALA A 106 4.48 20.29 4.17
C ALA A 106 3.34 19.51 4.86
N ASN A 107 3.64 18.70 5.87
CA ASN A 107 2.61 18.04 6.68
C ASN A 107 1.75 19.04 7.45
N LEU A 108 2.36 20.07 8.05
CA LEU A 108 1.61 21.17 8.67
C LEU A 108 0.70 21.87 7.65
N PHE A 109 1.22 22.14 6.45
CA PHE A 109 0.47 22.75 5.36
C PHE A 109 -0.71 21.89 4.92
N GLN A 110 -0.53 20.57 4.87
CA GLN A 110 -1.60 19.61 4.60
C GLN A 110 -2.66 19.60 5.70
N CYS A 111 -2.26 19.61 6.98
CA CYS A 111 -3.21 19.69 8.10
C CYS A 111 -4.05 20.97 8.03
N VAL A 112 -3.42 22.11 7.74
CA VAL A 112 -4.12 23.40 7.54
C VAL A 112 -5.09 23.29 6.36
N TYR A 113 -4.65 22.73 5.23
CA TYR A 113 -5.49 22.54 4.06
C TYR A 113 -6.70 21.63 4.34
N ASP A 114 -6.49 20.50 5.02
CA ASP A 114 -7.55 19.53 5.36
C ASP A 114 -8.57 20.15 6.34
N SER A 115 -8.10 20.93 7.31
CA SER A 115 -8.98 21.66 8.25
C SER A 115 -9.83 22.73 7.54
N LEU A 116 -9.25 23.49 6.59
CA LEU A 116 -9.96 24.51 5.82
C LEU A 116 -10.92 23.92 4.77
N SER A 117 -10.58 22.78 4.19
CA SER A 117 -11.40 22.11 3.17
C SER A 117 -12.47 21.16 3.72
N GLY A 118 -12.49 20.91 5.04
CA GLY A 118 -13.37 19.92 5.67
C GLY A 118 -12.99 18.47 5.30
N GLY A 119 -11.74 18.24 4.91
CA GLY A 119 -11.22 16.93 4.49
C GLY A 119 -10.91 15.97 5.65
N ASP A 120 -10.84 16.47 6.89
CA ASP A 120 -10.65 15.64 8.08
C ASP A 120 -11.97 14.98 8.50
N LYS A 121 -12.07 13.65 8.33
CA LYS A 121 -13.27 12.85 8.64
C LYS A 121 -13.31 12.36 10.09
N ARG A 122 -12.38 12.81 10.94
CA ARG A 122 -12.32 12.42 12.35
C ARG A 122 -13.37 13.21 13.13
N ASN A 123 -14.18 12.51 13.94
CA ASN A 123 -15.19 13.12 14.81
C ASN A 123 -14.51 13.75 16.02
N TYR A 124 -14.25 15.04 15.98
CA TYR A 124 -13.85 15.82 17.14
C TYR A 124 -15.11 16.31 17.87
N GLY A 125 -15.08 16.36 19.20
CA GLY A 125 -16.22 16.76 20.02
C GLY A 125 -16.80 18.13 19.61
N LYS A 126 -18.08 18.33 19.94
CA LYS A 126 -18.88 19.50 19.58
C LYS A 126 -18.22 20.82 20.01
N GLU A 127 -17.46 21.47 19.14
CA GLU A 127 -17.21 22.92 19.09
C GLU A 127 -16.45 23.27 17.80
N GLU A 128 -17.09 23.02 16.64
CA GLU A 128 -16.62 23.55 15.36
C GLU A 128 -16.78 25.07 15.36
N ALA A 129 -15.67 25.81 15.48
CA ALA A 129 -15.67 27.24 15.21
C ALA A 129 -16.08 27.45 13.73
N LEU A 130 -17.26 28.06 13.55
CA LEU A 130 -17.85 28.42 12.25
C LEU A 130 -16.99 29.50 11.58
N VAL A 131 -16.00 29.08 10.78
CA VAL A 131 -15.33 29.98 9.83
C VAL A 131 -16.23 30.13 8.61
N LEU A 132 -16.77 31.33 8.42
CA LEU A 132 -17.51 31.75 7.23
C LEU A 132 -16.52 31.98 6.07
N ASP A 133 -16.64 31.17 5.03
CA ASP A 133 -16.01 31.29 3.70
C ASP A 133 -14.49 31.00 3.57
N SER A 134 -14.10 29.73 3.75
CA SER A 134 -12.71 29.25 3.55
C SER A 134 -12.25 29.17 2.08
N SER A 135 -13.11 29.52 1.11
CA SER A 135 -12.82 29.36 -0.32
C SER A 135 -11.73 30.32 -0.82
N LYS A 136 -11.68 31.53 -0.26
CA LYS A 136 -10.66 32.54 -0.56
C LYS A 136 -9.29 32.15 -0.02
N ASP A 137 -9.24 31.71 1.25
CA ASP A 137 -8.00 31.26 1.88
C ASP A 137 -7.38 30.06 1.14
N LEU A 138 -8.21 29.14 0.63
CA LEU A 138 -7.75 28.03 -0.20
C LEU A 138 -7.15 28.49 -1.54
N LYS A 139 -7.71 29.53 -2.18
CA LYS A 139 -7.15 30.09 -3.41
C LYS A 139 -5.85 30.84 -3.14
N ASP A 140 -5.77 31.59 -2.05
CA ASP A 140 -4.56 32.29 -1.63
C ASP A 140 -3.41 31.30 -1.31
N ILE A 141 -3.74 30.17 -0.68
CA ILE A 141 -2.83 29.04 -0.49
C ILE A 141 -2.30 28.51 -1.82
N LEU A 142 -3.18 28.26 -2.79
CA LEU A 142 -2.79 27.74 -4.11
C LEU A 142 -1.90 28.73 -4.86
N LEU A 143 -2.22 30.02 -4.82
CA LEU A 143 -1.40 31.07 -5.43
C LEU A 143 -0.02 31.14 -4.79
N ALA A 144 0.07 31.11 -3.46
CA ALA A 144 1.34 31.12 -2.74
C ALA A 144 2.24 29.92 -3.13
N LEU A 145 1.66 28.72 -3.22
CA LEU A 145 2.38 27.53 -3.69
C LEU A 145 2.86 27.68 -5.14
N LEU A 146 2.03 28.23 -6.04
CA LEU A 146 2.40 28.49 -7.44
C LEU A 146 3.51 29.55 -7.58
N GLU A 147 3.54 30.56 -6.72
CA GLU A 147 4.60 31.57 -6.69
C GLU A 147 5.93 31.00 -6.18
N MET A 148 5.88 30.12 -5.17
CA MET A 148 7.07 29.44 -4.65
C MET A 148 7.78 28.62 -5.73
N ILE A 149 7.02 27.91 -6.57
CA ILE A 149 7.56 27.05 -7.63
C ILE A 149 8.48 27.84 -8.58
N ALA A 150 8.13 29.07 -8.95
CA ALA A 150 8.89 29.89 -9.88
C ALA A 150 9.98 30.78 -9.22
N SER A 151 10.07 30.81 -7.89
CA SER A 151 10.93 31.73 -7.14
C SER A 151 12.36 31.21 -6.96
N LYS A 152 13.38 32.04 -7.27
CA LYS A 152 14.80 31.71 -7.04
C LYS A 152 15.18 31.59 -5.55
N LYS A 153 14.35 32.10 -4.63
CA LYS A 153 14.61 32.08 -3.18
C LYS A 153 14.28 30.73 -2.51
N VAL A 154 13.58 29.83 -3.22
CA VAL A 154 13.10 28.55 -2.68
C VAL A 154 14.09 27.45 -3.03
N SER A 155 14.50 26.68 -2.01
CA SER A 155 15.36 25.49 -2.15
C SER A 155 14.74 24.43 -3.07
N GLY A 156 15.56 23.50 -3.56
CA GLY A 156 15.07 22.37 -4.37
C GLY A 156 14.04 21.54 -3.61
N HIS A 157 14.34 21.22 -2.35
CA HIS A 157 13.43 20.47 -1.47
C HIS A 157 12.10 21.19 -1.23
N GLY A 158 12.14 22.51 -1.01
CA GLY A 158 10.94 23.33 -0.85
C GLY A 158 10.04 23.35 -2.08
N ARG A 159 10.65 23.40 -3.26
CA ARG A 159 9.96 23.35 -4.55
C ARG A 159 9.31 21.99 -4.80
N ASP A 160 10.01 20.90 -4.49
CA ASP A 160 9.47 19.54 -4.61
C ASP A 160 8.23 19.37 -3.72
N GLN A 161 8.30 19.82 -2.47
CA GLN A 161 7.15 19.72 -1.57
C GLN A 161 5.99 20.65 -1.96
N ALA A 162 6.26 21.84 -2.51
CA ALA A 162 5.22 22.69 -3.09
C ALA A 162 4.50 22.00 -4.25
N LEU A 163 5.23 21.35 -5.16
CA LEU A 163 4.64 20.54 -6.23
C LEU A 163 3.84 19.36 -5.65
N ASN A 164 4.36 18.64 -4.66
CA ASN A 164 3.67 17.52 -4.01
C ASN A 164 2.33 17.95 -3.37
N LEU A 165 2.31 19.09 -2.70
CA LEU A 165 1.11 19.66 -2.10
C LEU A 165 0.06 19.98 -3.17
N LEU A 166 0.46 20.54 -4.31
CA LEU A 166 -0.45 20.74 -5.44
C LEU A 166 -0.95 19.40 -6.00
N THR A 167 -0.06 18.41 -6.19
CA THR A 167 -0.41 17.07 -6.72
C THR A 167 -1.41 16.34 -5.84
N LYS A 168 -1.39 16.56 -4.52
CA LYS A 168 -2.27 15.90 -3.54
C LYS A 168 -3.61 16.62 -3.38
N ASN A 169 -3.63 17.95 -3.47
CA ASN A 169 -4.77 18.76 -3.07
C ASN A 169 -5.57 19.38 -4.22
N VAL A 170 -4.97 19.52 -5.41
CA VAL A 170 -5.65 20.11 -6.58
C VAL A 170 -6.52 19.10 -7.31
N PRO A 171 -6.01 17.93 -7.76
CA PRO A 171 -6.81 16.97 -8.52
C PRO A 171 -7.92 16.36 -7.64
N ARG A 172 -9.08 16.07 -8.24
CA ARG A 172 -10.18 15.44 -7.50
C ARG A 172 -9.82 14.00 -7.11
N LYS A 173 -10.03 13.66 -5.83
CA LYS A 173 -9.86 12.29 -5.32
C LYS A 173 -10.89 11.31 -5.90
N ASP A 174 -12.10 11.79 -6.16
CA ASP A 174 -13.15 11.03 -6.82
C ASP A 174 -13.64 11.79 -8.06
N LYS A 175 -13.48 11.18 -9.23
CA LYS A 175 -13.88 11.75 -10.53
C LYS A 175 -15.40 11.90 -10.65
N LYS A 176 -16.19 11.31 -9.73
CA LYS A 176 -17.64 11.51 -9.62
C LYS A 176 -18.03 12.89 -9.11
N ASN A 177 -17.15 13.58 -8.37
CA ASN A 177 -17.40 14.96 -7.93
C ASN A 177 -17.33 15.90 -9.15
N THR A 178 -18.35 16.76 -9.34
CA THR A 178 -18.47 17.61 -10.52
C THR A 178 -17.64 18.89 -10.47
N ASP A 179 -17.19 19.33 -9.28
CA ASP A 179 -16.45 20.59 -9.10
C ASP A 179 -14.95 20.43 -9.40
N ASN A 180 -14.51 20.92 -10.57
CA ASN A 180 -13.11 20.99 -11.02
C ASN A 180 -12.50 22.41 -10.93
N SER A 181 -13.13 23.32 -10.18
CA SER A 181 -12.72 24.74 -10.10
C SER A 181 -11.25 24.94 -9.68
N LYS A 182 -10.74 24.09 -8.79
CA LYS A 182 -9.34 24.12 -8.32
C LYS A 182 -8.34 23.75 -9.42
N GLY A 183 -8.68 22.73 -10.22
CA GLY A 183 -7.86 22.28 -11.35
C GLY A 183 -7.75 23.38 -12.41
N LEU A 184 -8.90 23.94 -12.80
CA LEU A 184 -8.96 25.04 -13.77
C LEU A 184 -8.17 26.27 -13.29
N PHE A 185 -8.38 26.70 -12.04
CA PHE A 185 -7.66 27.84 -11.47
C PHE A 185 -6.14 27.65 -11.49
N THR A 186 -5.68 26.43 -11.15
CA THR A 186 -4.25 26.08 -11.15
C THR A 186 -3.68 26.05 -12.56
N ILE A 187 -4.45 25.62 -13.56
CA ILE A 187 -4.05 25.63 -14.97
C ILE A 187 -3.90 27.06 -15.46
N ASP A 188 -4.90 27.91 -15.25
CA ASP A 188 -4.93 29.28 -15.76
C ASP A 188 -3.81 30.16 -15.18
N HIS A 189 -3.49 30.00 -13.88
CA HIS A 189 -2.51 30.84 -13.19
C HIS A 189 -1.13 30.18 -13.02
N GLY A 190 -1.06 28.86 -13.19
CA GLY A 190 0.07 28.03 -12.76
C GLY A 190 0.73 27.17 -13.84
N LEU A 191 0.03 26.79 -14.92
CA LEU A 191 0.56 25.83 -15.89
C LEU A 191 1.90 26.28 -16.49
N LYS A 192 2.02 27.53 -16.93
CA LYS A 192 3.27 28.10 -17.46
C LYS A 192 4.42 28.10 -16.42
N LYS A 193 4.10 28.24 -15.12
CA LYS A 193 5.09 28.18 -14.03
C LYS A 193 5.56 26.75 -13.78
N ILE A 194 4.65 25.77 -13.84
CA ILE A 194 4.97 24.34 -13.70
C ILE A 194 5.82 23.88 -14.89
N LEU A 195 5.45 24.26 -16.12
CA LEU A 195 6.22 23.96 -17.33
C LEU A 195 7.62 24.57 -17.28
N LYS A 196 7.77 25.79 -16.74
CA LYS A 196 9.08 26.41 -16.52
C LYS A 196 9.98 25.54 -15.66
N VAL A 197 9.49 25.05 -14.53
CA VAL A 197 10.28 24.17 -13.65
C VAL A 197 10.59 22.83 -14.32
N CYS A 198 9.64 22.27 -15.05
CA CYS A 198 9.80 21.01 -15.79
C CYS A 198 10.90 21.09 -16.86
N GLY A 199 11.05 22.25 -17.52
CA GLY A 199 12.03 22.49 -18.58
C GLY A 199 13.44 22.85 -18.13
N GLN A 200 13.66 23.11 -16.84
CA GLN A 200 14.98 23.54 -16.36
C GLN A 200 15.98 22.38 -16.34
N VAL A 201 17.23 22.71 -16.67
CA VAL A 201 18.34 21.74 -16.73
C VAL A 201 19.39 22.21 -15.74
N PRO A 202 19.72 21.43 -14.68
CA PRO A 202 20.62 21.88 -13.62
C PRO A 202 22.02 22.30 -14.09
N ASP A 203 22.48 21.75 -15.22
CA ASP A 203 23.83 21.98 -15.76
C ASP A 203 23.96 23.28 -16.60
N LEU A 204 22.85 24.02 -16.82
CA LEU A 204 22.84 25.29 -17.55
C LEU A 204 23.00 26.51 -16.62
N PRO A 205 23.42 27.68 -17.14
CA PRO A 205 23.47 28.93 -16.36
C PRO A 205 22.05 29.46 -16.04
N ASP A 206 21.94 30.25 -14.97
CA ASP A 206 20.71 30.93 -14.49
C ASP A 206 19.49 30.04 -14.16
N GLN A 207 19.72 28.92 -13.46
CA GLN A 207 18.67 27.95 -13.12
C GLN A 207 18.08 28.18 -11.72
N LEU A 208 16.88 27.65 -11.49
CA LEU A 208 16.30 27.56 -10.15
C LEU A 208 17.02 26.46 -9.36
N PRO A 209 16.99 26.51 -8.02
CA PRO A 209 17.44 25.39 -7.21
C PRO A 209 16.55 24.15 -7.45
N LEU A 210 17.10 23.06 -7.97
CA LEU A 210 16.34 21.85 -8.30
C LEU A 210 16.96 20.63 -7.63
N THR A 211 16.14 19.65 -7.31
CA THR A 211 16.61 18.31 -6.97
C THR A 211 16.56 17.43 -8.22
N GLU A 212 17.14 16.23 -8.13
CA GLU A 212 17.07 15.21 -9.19
C GLU A 212 15.63 14.72 -9.44
N ASN A 213 14.73 14.86 -8.45
CA ASN A 213 13.35 14.39 -8.54
C ASN A 213 12.39 15.46 -9.09
N THR A 214 12.79 16.74 -9.13
CA THR A 214 11.88 17.87 -9.40
C THR A 214 11.15 17.74 -10.75
N GLN A 215 11.85 17.33 -11.80
CA GLN A 215 11.22 17.15 -13.12
C GLN A 215 10.14 16.07 -13.08
N LEU A 216 10.44 14.91 -12.48
CA LEU A 216 9.48 13.80 -12.35
C LEU A 216 8.25 14.22 -11.54
N ILE A 217 8.45 14.94 -10.42
CA ILE A 217 7.35 15.43 -9.60
C ILE A 217 6.47 16.41 -10.40
N ALA A 218 7.08 17.31 -11.18
CA ALA A 218 6.35 18.21 -12.06
C ALA A 218 5.59 17.45 -13.16
N SER A 219 6.18 16.43 -13.77
CA SER A 219 5.53 15.55 -14.75
C SER A 219 4.33 14.81 -14.17
N VAL A 220 4.44 14.30 -12.94
CA VAL A 220 3.32 13.65 -12.22
C VAL A 220 2.20 14.65 -11.94
N LEU A 221 2.53 15.88 -11.53
CA LEU A 221 1.54 16.94 -11.36
C LEU A 221 0.82 17.25 -12.68
N LEU A 222 1.55 17.45 -13.77
CA LEU A 222 0.99 17.70 -15.10
C LEU A 222 0.05 16.57 -15.54
N ASN A 223 0.43 15.31 -15.30
CA ASN A 223 -0.42 14.18 -15.65
C ASN A 223 -1.72 14.17 -14.82
N LYS A 224 -1.64 14.38 -13.50
CA LYS A 224 -2.84 14.41 -12.65
C LYS A 224 -3.77 15.58 -12.98
N LEU A 225 -3.21 16.74 -13.34
CA LEU A 225 -4.01 17.88 -13.80
C LEU A 225 -4.72 17.56 -15.12
N TYR A 226 -4.03 16.92 -16.07
CA TYR A 226 -4.63 16.51 -17.34
C TYR A 226 -5.72 15.44 -17.16
N ASP A 227 -5.47 14.43 -16.31
CA ASP A 227 -6.42 13.35 -16.00
C ASP A 227 -7.67 13.83 -15.24
N ASP A 228 -7.60 15.01 -14.62
CA ASP A 228 -8.71 15.68 -13.92
C ASP A 228 -9.61 16.47 -14.88
N MET A 229 -9.20 16.70 -16.13
CA MET A 229 -10.01 17.44 -17.12
C MET A 229 -11.23 16.64 -17.59
N ARG A 230 -12.39 17.31 -17.67
CA ARG A 230 -13.68 16.66 -17.93
C ARG A 230 -14.05 16.63 -19.41
N CYS A 231 -13.84 17.73 -20.12
CA CYS A 231 -14.32 17.92 -21.48
C CYS A 231 -13.17 18.20 -22.46
N ASP A 232 -13.46 18.06 -23.76
CA ASP A 232 -12.48 18.29 -24.80
C ASP A 232 -12.00 19.75 -24.89
N PRO A 233 -12.85 20.80 -24.74
CA PRO A 233 -12.38 22.18 -24.71
C PRO A 233 -11.39 22.49 -23.59
N GLU A 234 -11.60 21.89 -22.42
CA GLU A 234 -10.67 21.95 -21.29
C GLU A 234 -9.30 21.35 -21.68
N ARG A 235 -9.31 20.14 -22.27
CA ARG A 235 -8.08 19.46 -22.72
C ARG A 235 -7.39 20.22 -23.85
N ASP A 236 -8.16 20.84 -24.74
CA ASP A 236 -7.67 21.69 -25.81
C ASP A 236 -6.95 22.92 -25.24
N HIS A 237 -7.55 23.63 -24.28
CA HIS A 237 -6.90 24.76 -23.59
C HIS A 237 -5.57 24.38 -22.91
N PHE A 238 -5.54 23.24 -22.23
CA PHE A 238 -4.30 22.72 -21.64
C PHE A 238 -3.22 22.46 -22.70
N ARG A 239 -3.60 21.80 -23.81
CA ARG A 239 -2.71 21.50 -24.93
C ARG A 239 -2.19 22.78 -25.60
N ASP A 240 -3.08 23.73 -25.84
CA ASP A 240 -2.77 24.98 -26.53
C ASP A 240 -1.86 25.87 -25.67
N THR A 241 -2.05 25.88 -24.35
CA THR A 241 -1.14 26.56 -23.42
C THR A 241 0.25 25.91 -23.40
N CYS A 242 0.32 24.58 -23.42
CA CYS A 242 1.60 23.86 -23.51
C CYS A 242 2.31 24.15 -24.83
N ASP A 243 1.55 24.18 -25.92
CA ASP A 243 2.06 24.51 -27.24
C ASP A 243 2.60 25.95 -27.31
N GLU A 244 1.81 26.93 -26.89
CA GLU A 244 2.22 28.34 -26.84
C GLU A 244 3.51 28.50 -26.03
N TYR A 245 3.60 27.80 -24.89
CA TYR A 245 4.80 27.81 -24.05
C TYR A 245 6.02 27.27 -24.79
N ILE A 246 5.93 26.08 -25.38
CA ILE A 246 7.05 25.46 -26.11
C ILE A 246 7.48 26.33 -27.31
N LYS A 247 6.52 26.83 -28.09
CA LYS A 247 6.79 27.76 -29.21
C LYS A 247 7.52 29.02 -28.76
N SER A 248 7.12 29.60 -27.63
CA SER A 248 7.76 30.80 -27.08
C SER A 248 9.21 30.57 -26.63
N LYS A 249 9.62 29.30 -26.47
CA LYS A 249 10.97 28.90 -26.06
C LYS A 249 11.86 28.48 -27.22
N PHE A 250 11.32 28.14 -28.38
CA PHE A 250 12.16 27.86 -29.54
C PHE A 250 12.75 29.14 -30.11
N ASP A 251 14.07 29.18 -30.23
CA ASP A 251 14.81 30.30 -30.80
C ASP A 251 15.96 29.76 -31.67
N PRO A 252 15.96 29.99 -32.99
CA PRO A 252 17.02 29.53 -33.88
C PRO A 252 18.42 30.02 -33.50
N ASN A 253 18.51 31.14 -32.77
CA ASN A 253 19.78 31.78 -32.42
C ASN A 253 20.25 31.48 -30.99
N ASP A 254 19.41 30.83 -30.16
CA ASP A 254 19.71 30.54 -28.75
C ASP A 254 19.49 29.04 -28.47
N MET A 255 20.58 28.29 -28.51
CA MET A 255 20.58 26.86 -28.27
C MET A 255 20.17 26.49 -26.84
N ASP A 256 20.45 27.33 -25.84
CA ASP A 256 20.10 27.05 -24.44
C ASP A 256 18.58 27.13 -24.23
N ARG A 257 17.90 28.04 -24.93
CA ARG A 257 16.43 28.08 -24.96
C ARG A 257 15.82 26.85 -25.65
N ASN A 258 16.43 26.38 -26.74
CA ASN A 258 15.99 25.15 -27.41
C ASN A 258 16.14 23.93 -26.50
N ILE A 259 17.21 23.84 -25.70
CA ILE A 259 17.39 22.78 -24.71
C ILE A 259 16.26 22.81 -23.67
N HIS A 260 15.90 24.00 -23.16
CA HIS A 260 14.77 24.14 -22.24
C HIS A 260 13.44 23.70 -22.86
N ALA A 261 13.20 24.01 -24.14
CA ALA A 261 12.01 23.58 -24.86
C ALA A 261 11.94 22.05 -24.99
N ILE A 262 13.04 21.40 -25.39
CA ILE A 262 13.12 19.94 -25.53
C ILE A 262 13.03 19.24 -24.17
N ASN A 263 13.65 19.79 -23.13
CA ASN A 263 13.54 19.22 -21.79
C ASN A 263 12.12 19.38 -21.21
N THR A 264 11.43 20.49 -21.51
CA THR A 264 10.00 20.64 -21.16
C THR A 264 9.16 19.57 -21.86
N LEU A 265 9.41 19.33 -23.15
CA LEU A 265 8.74 18.29 -23.92
C LEU A 265 9.01 16.89 -23.35
N SER A 266 10.25 16.60 -22.96
CA SER A 266 10.64 15.35 -22.28
C SER A 266 9.79 15.12 -21.02
N GLY A 267 9.66 16.15 -20.16
CA GLY A 267 8.84 16.05 -18.97
C GLY A 267 7.32 15.92 -19.25
N ILE A 268 6.80 16.54 -20.32
CA ILE A 268 5.40 16.34 -20.75
C ILE A 268 5.20 14.90 -21.26
N LEU A 269 6.15 14.34 -22.01
CA LEU A 269 6.10 12.95 -22.49
C LEU A 269 6.11 11.94 -21.34
N GLN A 270 6.81 12.25 -20.23
CA GLN A 270 6.77 11.43 -19.01
C GLN A 270 5.45 11.57 -18.23
N GLY A 271 4.79 12.74 -18.31
CA GLY A 271 3.50 13.00 -17.67
C GLY A 271 2.33 12.73 -18.62
N PRO A 272 1.63 13.77 -19.11
CA PRO A 272 0.54 13.60 -20.08
C PRO A 272 1.08 13.23 -21.47
N PHE A 273 1.40 11.95 -21.65
CA PHE A 273 2.05 11.41 -22.86
C PHE A 273 1.32 11.78 -24.16
N ASP A 274 -0.01 11.76 -24.17
CA ASP A 274 -0.78 12.05 -25.39
C ASP A 274 -0.61 13.51 -25.85
N VAL A 275 -0.51 14.46 -24.91
CA VAL A 275 -0.19 15.86 -25.21
C VAL A 275 1.24 15.97 -25.72
N GLY A 276 2.19 15.33 -25.01
CA GLY A 276 3.60 15.32 -25.40
C GLY A 276 3.82 14.74 -26.80
N ASN A 277 3.11 13.67 -27.16
CA ASN A 277 3.23 13.03 -28.47
C ASN A 277 2.73 13.93 -29.60
N VAL A 278 1.62 14.66 -29.39
CA VAL A 278 1.12 15.65 -30.36
C VAL A 278 2.11 16.81 -30.51
N LEU A 279 2.69 17.29 -29.41
CA LEU A 279 3.69 18.37 -29.43
C LEU A 279 4.99 17.93 -30.11
N ALA A 280 5.42 16.68 -29.87
CA ALA A 280 6.61 16.10 -30.48
C ALA A 280 6.45 15.88 -32.00
N GLY A 281 5.24 15.56 -32.47
CA GLY A 281 4.94 15.39 -33.89
C GLY A 281 4.87 16.68 -34.71
N ARG A 282 5.12 17.84 -34.10
CA ARG A 282 5.11 19.13 -34.80
C ARG A 282 6.37 19.33 -35.62
N GLN A 283 6.21 20.01 -36.75
CA GLN A 283 7.30 20.36 -37.64
C GLN A 283 8.38 21.18 -36.91
N GLY A 284 9.65 20.80 -37.08
CA GLY A 284 10.81 21.46 -36.48
C GLY A 284 11.30 20.83 -35.17
N VAL A 285 10.45 20.11 -34.43
CA VAL A 285 10.83 19.54 -33.12
C VAL A 285 11.79 18.36 -33.28
N MET A 286 11.49 17.44 -34.20
CA MET A 286 12.36 16.29 -34.48
C MET A 286 13.68 16.74 -35.12
N GLU A 287 13.63 17.69 -36.04
CA GLU A 287 14.81 18.28 -36.67
C GLU A 287 15.73 18.92 -35.61
N MET A 288 15.16 19.61 -34.63
CA MET A 288 15.91 20.15 -33.49
C MET A 288 16.51 19.03 -32.62
N MET A 289 15.77 17.96 -32.33
CA MET A 289 16.31 16.82 -31.58
C MET A 289 17.49 16.16 -32.32
N VAL A 290 17.42 16.02 -33.65
CA VAL A 290 18.53 15.51 -34.47
C VAL A 290 19.72 16.46 -34.41
N ALA A 291 19.49 17.77 -34.54
CA ALA A 291 20.54 18.79 -34.45
C ALA A 291 21.26 18.76 -33.09
N LEU A 292 20.51 18.66 -31.99
CA LEU A 292 21.07 18.54 -30.64
C LEU A 292 21.87 17.25 -30.43
N CYS A 293 21.42 16.12 -31.00
CA CYS A 293 22.20 14.87 -30.97
C CYS A 293 23.51 14.96 -31.76
N GLY A 294 23.59 15.85 -32.76
CA GLY A 294 24.80 16.14 -33.52
C GLY A 294 25.70 17.22 -32.92
N SER A 295 25.28 17.88 -31.83
CA SER A 295 26.05 18.93 -31.15
C SER A 295 27.32 18.37 -30.51
N GLU A 296 28.37 19.19 -30.35
CA GLU A 296 29.58 18.80 -29.61
C GLU A 296 29.39 18.87 -28.08
N ARG A 297 28.38 19.62 -27.61
CA ARG A 297 28.10 19.80 -26.18
C ARG A 297 27.42 18.55 -25.61
N GLU A 298 27.96 18.03 -24.52
CA GLU A 298 27.44 16.83 -23.87
C GLU A 298 26.00 17.00 -23.36
N VAL A 299 25.67 18.17 -22.82
CA VAL A 299 24.34 18.47 -22.26
C VAL A 299 23.25 18.42 -23.35
N ASP A 300 23.54 18.99 -24.52
CA ASP A 300 22.64 19.00 -25.68
C ASP A 300 22.31 17.56 -26.12
N GLN A 301 23.34 16.72 -26.25
CA GLN A 301 23.17 15.32 -26.62
C GLN A 301 22.36 14.57 -25.56
N LEU A 302 22.65 14.77 -24.27
CA LEU A 302 21.95 14.10 -23.18
C LEU A 302 20.45 14.41 -23.19
N VAL A 303 20.08 15.69 -23.26
CA VAL A 303 18.66 16.11 -23.27
C VAL A 303 17.93 15.56 -24.50
N ALA A 304 18.58 15.56 -25.66
CA ALA A 304 17.98 15.04 -26.88
C ALA A 304 17.79 13.51 -26.84
N VAL A 305 18.78 12.76 -26.34
CA VAL A 305 18.67 11.30 -26.19
C VAL A 305 17.53 10.95 -25.23
N GLU A 306 17.44 11.62 -24.08
CA GLU A 306 16.38 11.38 -23.09
C GLU A 306 15.00 11.67 -23.70
N ALA A 307 14.83 12.79 -24.40
CA ALA A 307 13.58 13.12 -25.08
C ALA A 307 13.16 12.04 -26.10
N LEU A 308 14.10 11.45 -26.85
CA LEU A 308 13.83 10.34 -27.77
C LEU A 308 13.37 9.07 -27.05
N ILE A 309 13.98 8.76 -25.89
CA ILE A 309 13.57 7.63 -25.06
C ILE A 309 12.14 7.82 -24.58
N HIS A 310 11.76 9.01 -24.12
CA HIS A 310 10.41 9.30 -23.65
C HIS A 310 9.38 9.33 -24.77
N ALA A 311 9.74 9.82 -25.96
CA ALA A 311 8.89 9.77 -27.16
C ALA A 311 8.57 8.32 -27.57
N SER A 312 9.49 7.40 -27.33
CA SER A 312 9.39 5.98 -27.70
C SER A 312 8.57 5.12 -26.72
N THR A 313 7.73 5.72 -25.86
CA THR A 313 6.99 4.97 -24.82
C THR A 313 5.83 4.14 -25.35
N LYS A 314 5.08 4.62 -26.36
CA LYS A 314 3.98 3.86 -26.98
C LYS A 314 4.27 3.61 -28.45
N THR A 315 4.49 2.35 -28.79
CA THR A 315 4.82 1.89 -30.15
C THR A 315 3.78 2.30 -31.19
N SER A 316 2.50 2.21 -30.85
CA SER A 316 1.39 2.58 -31.73
C SER A 316 1.36 4.06 -32.12
N LYS A 317 1.94 4.94 -31.29
CA LYS A 317 1.91 6.39 -31.49
C LYS A 317 3.29 7.00 -31.84
N ALA A 318 4.34 6.18 -31.82
CA ALA A 318 5.73 6.61 -31.99
C ALA A 318 6.39 6.13 -33.29
N SER A 319 5.66 5.56 -34.25
CA SER A 319 6.23 4.99 -35.49
C SER A 319 7.20 5.91 -36.23
N PHE A 320 6.93 7.22 -36.25
CA PHE A 320 7.79 8.24 -36.83
C PHE A 320 9.13 8.40 -36.08
N PHE A 321 9.11 8.35 -34.75
CA PHE A 321 10.32 8.38 -33.92
C PHE A 321 11.08 7.05 -33.96
N ILE A 322 10.37 5.93 -34.11
CA ILE A 322 10.97 4.60 -34.22
C ILE A 322 11.78 4.49 -35.52
N SER A 323 11.23 4.93 -36.66
CA SER A 323 11.93 4.83 -37.96
C SER A 323 13.21 5.68 -38.01
N ASN A 324 13.16 6.90 -37.46
CA ASN A 324 14.26 7.86 -37.57
C ASN A 324 15.20 7.86 -36.34
N GLY A 325 14.69 7.51 -35.16
CA GLY A 325 15.43 7.50 -33.91
C GLY A 325 16.33 6.27 -33.73
N VAL A 326 15.97 5.11 -34.30
CA VAL A 326 16.80 3.89 -34.19
C VAL A 326 18.18 4.07 -34.82
N THR A 327 18.24 4.68 -36.02
CA THR A 327 19.52 4.94 -36.71
C THR A 327 20.37 5.92 -35.92
N LEU A 328 19.77 6.99 -35.41
CA LEU A 328 20.42 8.01 -34.58
C LEU A 328 21.00 7.42 -33.28
N LEU A 329 20.21 6.64 -32.55
CA LEU A 329 20.63 5.99 -31.30
C LEU A 329 21.74 4.96 -31.54
N LYS A 330 21.67 4.18 -32.63
CA LYS A 330 22.73 3.25 -33.05
C LYS A 330 24.04 3.98 -33.36
N ASP A 331 23.93 5.11 -34.06
CA ASP A 331 25.09 5.93 -34.40
C ASP A 331 25.75 6.54 -33.16
N MET A 332 24.96 7.12 -32.25
CA MET A 332 25.47 7.64 -30.98
C MET A 332 26.10 6.54 -30.12
N TYR A 333 25.46 5.37 -30.02
CA TYR A 333 25.99 4.24 -29.26
C TYR A 333 27.36 3.77 -29.76
N LYS A 334 27.61 3.84 -31.08
CA LYS A 334 28.88 3.42 -31.71
C LYS A 334 29.95 4.51 -31.70
N LYS A 335 29.58 5.76 -31.95
CA LYS A 335 30.52 6.88 -32.15
C LYS A 335 30.98 7.50 -30.83
N THR A 336 30.10 7.53 -29.83
CA THR A 336 30.37 8.26 -28.58
C THR A 336 31.26 7.45 -27.64
N LYS A 337 32.32 8.10 -27.13
CA LYS A 337 33.21 7.55 -26.09
C LYS A 337 32.74 7.85 -24.67
N ASN A 338 31.86 8.84 -24.51
CA ASN A 338 31.28 9.21 -23.21
C ASN A 338 30.25 8.15 -22.78
N GLU A 339 30.55 7.47 -21.67
CA GLU A 339 29.69 6.42 -21.11
C GLU A 339 28.29 6.96 -20.75
N LYS A 340 28.14 8.21 -20.30
CA LYS A 340 26.84 8.79 -19.90
C LYS A 340 25.82 8.80 -21.04
N ILE A 341 26.27 9.17 -22.24
CA ILE A 341 25.46 9.22 -23.46
C ILE A 341 25.27 7.80 -24.01
N LYS A 342 26.33 6.98 -23.96
CA LYS A 342 26.31 5.62 -24.47
C LYS A 342 25.29 4.73 -23.75
N ILE A 343 25.18 4.82 -22.42
CA ILE A 343 24.18 4.07 -21.65
C ILE A 343 22.76 4.50 -22.05
N ARG A 344 22.48 5.81 -22.11
CA ARG A 344 21.16 6.32 -22.51
C ARG A 344 20.78 5.91 -23.94
N ALA A 345 21.73 6.00 -24.88
CA ALA A 345 21.53 5.54 -26.24
C ALA A 345 21.17 4.04 -26.26
N LEU A 346 21.83 3.23 -25.42
CA LEU A 346 21.48 1.82 -25.26
C LEU A 346 20.07 1.65 -24.70
N VAL A 347 19.68 2.38 -23.66
CA VAL A 347 18.32 2.30 -23.09
C VAL A 347 17.26 2.60 -24.14
N GLY A 348 17.47 3.63 -24.96
CA GLY A 348 16.57 3.93 -26.09
C GLY A 348 16.45 2.74 -27.05
N LEU A 349 17.57 2.10 -27.39
CA LEU A 349 17.55 0.89 -28.22
C LEU A 349 16.82 -0.27 -27.53
N CYS A 350 17.09 -0.53 -26.26
CA CYS A 350 16.45 -1.60 -25.48
C CYS A 350 14.93 -1.40 -25.40
N LYS A 351 14.49 -0.17 -25.14
CA LYS A 351 13.07 0.20 -25.10
C LYS A 351 12.40 -0.02 -26.44
N LEU A 352 13.04 0.44 -27.52
CA LEU A 352 12.54 0.27 -28.88
C LEU A 352 12.40 -1.19 -29.28
N GLY A 353 13.39 -2.04 -28.95
CA GLY A 353 13.32 -3.47 -29.27
C GLY A 353 12.51 -4.32 -28.28
N SER A 354 12.03 -3.74 -27.17
CA SER A 354 11.08 -4.39 -26.25
C SER A 354 9.62 -4.31 -26.72
N ALA A 355 9.37 -3.71 -27.89
CA ALA A 355 8.04 -3.47 -28.43
C ALA A 355 7.24 -4.75 -28.77
N GLY A 356 7.88 -5.92 -28.80
CA GLY A 356 7.24 -7.23 -28.93
C GLY A 356 6.61 -7.78 -27.63
N GLY A 357 6.86 -7.14 -26.48
CA GLY A 357 6.26 -7.54 -25.20
C GLY A 357 6.79 -8.87 -24.65
N ASP A 358 5.88 -9.68 -24.11
CA ASP A 358 6.11 -11.01 -23.52
C ASP A 358 5.95 -12.17 -24.52
N ASP A 359 5.59 -11.86 -25.76
CA ASP A 359 5.39 -12.84 -26.80
C ASP A 359 6.73 -13.33 -27.36
N TYR A 360 7.07 -14.58 -27.05
CA TYR A 360 8.31 -15.21 -27.49
C TYR A 360 8.49 -15.18 -29.01
N SER A 361 7.39 -15.27 -29.75
CA SER A 361 7.41 -15.36 -31.21
C SER A 361 7.51 -14.00 -31.92
N MET A 362 7.38 -12.89 -31.18
CA MET A 362 7.56 -11.50 -31.66
C MET A 362 8.88 -10.87 -31.20
N ARG A 363 9.97 -11.66 -31.13
CA ARG A 363 11.32 -11.14 -30.83
C ARG A 363 11.76 -10.11 -31.89
N GLN A 364 11.96 -8.86 -31.46
CA GLN A 364 12.45 -7.79 -32.35
C GLN A 364 13.97 -7.76 -32.50
N PHE A 365 14.67 -8.40 -31.57
CA PHE A 365 16.11 -8.53 -31.57
C PHE A 365 16.51 -9.93 -32.05
N ALA A 366 17.65 -10.01 -32.76
CA ALA A 366 18.22 -11.30 -33.13
C ALA A 366 18.59 -12.11 -31.87
N GLU A 367 18.44 -13.42 -31.94
CA GLU A 367 18.71 -14.36 -30.84
C GLU A 367 20.11 -14.12 -30.23
N GLY A 368 20.20 -14.06 -28.90
CA GLY A 368 21.43 -13.79 -28.14
C GLY A 368 21.93 -12.34 -28.13
N SER A 369 21.31 -11.42 -28.88
CA SER A 369 21.68 -9.99 -28.82
C SER A 369 21.17 -9.30 -27.55
N THR A 370 19.97 -9.65 -27.07
CA THR A 370 19.39 -9.18 -25.80
C THR A 370 20.27 -9.52 -24.61
N GLU A 371 20.79 -10.75 -24.54
CA GLU A 371 21.72 -11.18 -23.48
C GLU A 371 23.01 -10.37 -23.46
N LYS A 372 23.58 -10.05 -24.63
CA LYS A 372 24.79 -9.23 -24.73
C LYS A 372 24.54 -7.82 -24.22
N LEU A 373 23.41 -7.22 -24.58
CA LEU A 373 23.01 -5.90 -24.08
C LEU A 373 22.79 -5.94 -22.57
N ALA A 374 22.14 -6.98 -22.05
CA ALA A 374 21.92 -7.15 -20.62
C ALA A 374 23.24 -7.32 -19.85
N LYS A 375 24.20 -8.09 -20.38
CA LYS A 375 25.56 -8.22 -19.82
C LYS A 375 26.27 -6.87 -19.76
N GLN A 376 26.12 -6.03 -20.79
CA GLN A 376 26.69 -4.68 -20.79
C GLN A 376 26.02 -3.78 -19.72
N CYS A 377 24.69 -3.81 -19.60
CA CYS A 377 23.98 -3.09 -18.54
C CYS A 377 24.43 -3.53 -17.14
N ARG A 378 24.58 -4.84 -16.91
CA ARG A 378 25.11 -5.37 -15.64
C ARG A 378 26.51 -4.87 -15.33
N LYS A 379 27.40 -4.84 -16.33
CA LYS A 379 28.77 -4.32 -16.17
C LYS A 379 28.78 -2.85 -15.75
N TRP A 380 27.92 -2.02 -16.34
CA TRP A 380 27.80 -0.62 -15.94
C TRP A 380 27.15 -0.47 -14.56
N LEU A 381 26.14 -1.27 -14.26
CA LEU A 381 25.48 -1.29 -12.97
C LEU A 381 26.46 -1.63 -11.84
N CYS A 382 27.38 -2.57 -12.06
CA CYS A 382 28.39 -2.97 -11.08
C CYS A 382 29.63 -2.09 -11.05
N ASN A 383 29.78 -1.12 -11.95
CA ASN A 383 30.98 -0.30 -12.02
C ASN A 383 30.94 0.83 -10.96
N PRO A 384 31.82 0.82 -9.94
CA PRO A 384 31.84 1.84 -8.89
C PRO A 384 32.36 3.20 -9.39
N THR A 385 33.03 3.26 -10.54
CA THR A 385 33.56 4.52 -11.08
C THR A 385 32.46 5.38 -11.74
N LEU A 386 31.31 4.79 -12.03
CA LEU A 386 30.18 5.51 -12.60
C LEU A 386 29.34 6.13 -11.49
N ASP A 387 28.89 7.36 -11.73
CA ASP A 387 27.99 8.06 -10.83
C ASP A 387 26.61 7.38 -10.76
N VAL A 388 25.91 7.60 -9.64
CA VAL A 388 24.58 7.03 -9.37
C VAL A 388 23.58 7.36 -10.48
N ARG A 389 23.60 8.60 -11.02
CA ARG A 389 22.68 9.03 -12.09
C ARG A 389 22.92 8.26 -13.37
N THR A 390 24.17 7.94 -13.69
CA THR A 390 24.51 7.14 -14.87
C THR A 390 24.17 5.66 -14.67
N ARG A 391 24.39 5.10 -13.48
CA ARG A 391 24.03 3.70 -13.15
C ARG A 391 22.51 3.47 -13.17
N LYS A 392 21.69 4.48 -12.86
CA LYS A 392 20.22 4.43 -12.96
C LYS A 392 19.76 3.97 -14.35
N TRP A 393 20.35 4.54 -15.41
CA TRP A 393 19.99 4.19 -16.79
C TRP A 393 20.31 2.73 -17.12
N ALA A 394 21.33 2.13 -16.50
CA ALA A 394 21.58 0.71 -16.66
C ALA A 394 20.42 -0.16 -16.12
N VAL A 395 19.81 0.23 -14.99
CA VAL A 395 18.62 -0.44 -14.43
C VAL A 395 17.40 -0.22 -15.33
N GLU A 396 17.22 0.98 -15.88
CA GLU A 396 16.14 1.26 -16.83
C GLU A 396 16.26 0.43 -18.11
N GLY A 397 17.48 0.25 -18.62
CA GLY A 397 17.75 -0.67 -19.73
C GLY A 397 17.41 -2.13 -19.37
N LEU A 398 17.77 -2.57 -18.16
CA LEU A 398 17.43 -3.91 -17.66
C LEU A 398 15.91 -4.10 -17.50
N ALA A 399 15.17 -3.08 -17.11
CA ALA A 399 13.71 -3.15 -17.01
C ALA A 399 13.06 -3.55 -18.35
N TYR A 400 13.58 -3.06 -19.48
CA TYR A 400 13.10 -3.43 -20.80
C TYR A 400 13.64 -4.79 -21.28
N LEU A 401 14.90 -5.11 -20.95
CA LEU A 401 15.54 -6.36 -21.39
C LEU A 401 15.04 -7.59 -20.59
N THR A 402 14.60 -7.41 -19.35
CA THR A 402 14.09 -8.49 -18.49
C THR A 402 12.70 -8.99 -18.87
N ASN A 403 12.09 -8.46 -19.94
CA ASN A 403 10.94 -9.12 -20.57
C ASN A 403 11.35 -10.48 -21.18
N ASP A 404 12.58 -10.60 -21.68
CA ASP A 404 13.09 -11.86 -22.21
C ASP A 404 13.46 -12.83 -21.07
N ALA A 405 12.96 -14.05 -21.18
CA ALA A 405 13.07 -15.04 -20.11
C ALA A 405 14.50 -15.57 -19.90
N ASP A 406 15.37 -15.55 -20.91
CA ASP A 406 16.77 -15.91 -20.74
C ASP A 406 17.49 -14.85 -19.90
N VAL A 407 17.20 -13.58 -20.16
CA VAL A 407 17.75 -12.45 -19.39
C VAL A 407 17.29 -12.47 -17.93
N LYS A 408 16.04 -12.89 -17.64
CA LYS A 408 15.53 -13.01 -16.25
C LYS A 408 16.39 -13.94 -15.41
N ASP A 409 16.65 -15.14 -15.90
CA ASP A 409 17.47 -16.13 -15.18
C ASP A 409 18.91 -15.66 -15.05
N ASP A 410 19.51 -15.19 -16.15
CA ASP A 410 20.88 -14.66 -16.18
C ASP A 410 21.10 -13.50 -15.19
N PHE A 411 20.12 -12.62 -15.05
CA PHE A 411 20.18 -11.47 -14.15
C PHE A 411 20.04 -11.88 -12.69
N VAL A 412 19.10 -12.80 -12.39
CA VAL A 412 18.86 -13.28 -11.03
C VAL A 412 20.00 -14.17 -10.52
N GLU A 413 20.81 -14.76 -11.41
CA GLU A 413 22.05 -15.47 -11.06
C GLU A 413 23.19 -14.54 -10.63
N ASP A 414 23.19 -13.31 -11.12
CA ASP A 414 24.23 -12.33 -10.81
C ASP A 414 23.93 -11.60 -9.48
N GLU A 415 24.33 -12.22 -8.37
CA GLU A 415 24.16 -11.65 -7.03
C GLU A 415 24.79 -10.25 -6.89
N ALA A 416 25.87 -9.96 -7.62
CA ALA A 416 26.54 -8.65 -7.57
C ALA A 416 25.67 -7.58 -8.24
N ALA A 417 25.12 -7.87 -9.40
CA ALA A 417 24.20 -6.96 -10.10
C ALA A 417 22.91 -6.73 -9.29
N LEU A 418 22.35 -7.76 -8.67
CA LEU A 418 21.17 -7.63 -7.80
C LEU A 418 21.45 -6.71 -6.60
N ARG A 419 22.55 -6.93 -5.89
CA ARG A 419 22.93 -6.07 -4.74
C ARG A 419 23.17 -4.63 -5.18
N ALA A 420 23.87 -4.43 -6.29
CA ALA A 420 24.08 -3.10 -6.87
C ALA A 420 22.75 -2.38 -7.19
N MET A 421 21.78 -3.09 -7.78
CA MET A 421 20.44 -2.54 -8.03
C MET A 421 19.72 -2.17 -6.72
N PHE A 422 19.78 -3.04 -5.70
CA PHE A 422 19.14 -2.79 -4.41
C PHE A 422 19.78 -1.64 -3.63
N GLU A 423 21.09 -1.43 -3.75
CA GLU A 423 21.77 -0.25 -3.21
C GLU A 423 21.32 1.04 -3.89
N LEU A 424 21.16 1.03 -5.22
CA LEU A 424 20.64 2.21 -5.93
C LEU A 424 19.20 2.54 -5.54
N ALA A 425 18.35 1.54 -5.30
CA ALA A 425 16.98 1.75 -4.81
C ALA A 425 16.95 2.42 -3.41
N LYS A 426 18.03 2.30 -2.63
CA LYS A 426 18.18 2.94 -1.31
C LYS A 426 18.77 4.35 -1.40
N SER A 427 19.20 4.80 -2.58
CA SER A 427 19.77 6.14 -2.78
C SER A 427 18.74 7.26 -2.58
N LYS A 428 19.20 8.52 -2.54
CA LYS A 428 18.34 9.71 -2.44
C LYS A 428 17.51 9.93 -3.71
N ASP A 429 18.02 9.50 -4.86
CA ASP A 429 17.31 9.55 -6.12
C ASP A 429 16.18 8.50 -6.12
N LYS A 430 14.93 8.98 -6.17
CA LYS A 430 13.75 8.12 -6.17
C LYS A 430 13.17 7.92 -7.57
N THR A 431 13.75 8.56 -8.59
CA THR A 431 13.33 8.37 -9.98
C THR A 431 13.65 6.96 -10.51
N ILE A 432 14.55 6.21 -9.85
CA ILE A 432 14.91 4.83 -10.21
C ILE A 432 13.85 3.79 -9.81
N LEU A 433 12.94 4.14 -8.88
CA LEU A 433 12.05 3.17 -8.23
C LEU A 433 11.17 2.42 -9.22
N TYR A 434 10.66 3.12 -10.25
CA TYR A 434 9.85 2.51 -11.30
C TYR A 434 10.63 1.45 -12.09
N ALA A 435 11.86 1.76 -12.50
CA ALA A 435 12.71 0.83 -13.26
C ALA A 435 13.06 -0.43 -12.43
N VAL A 436 13.36 -0.26 -11.14
CA VAL A 436 13.60 -1.38 -10.22
C VAL A 436 12.34 -2.22 -10.06
N ALA A 437 11.18 -1.59 -9.84
CA ALA A 437 9.91 -2.29 -9.70
C ALA A 437 9.55 -3.07 -10.97
N CYS A 438 9.77 -2.49 -12.16
CA CYS A 438 9.57 -3.14 -13.46
C CYS A 438 10.48 -4.35 -13.65
N THR A 439 11.77 -4.19 -13.38
CA THR A 439 12.74 -5.29 -13.43
C THR A 439 12.32 -6.43 -12.49
N LEU A 440 11.88 -6.11 -11.28
CA LEU A 440 11.44 -7.11 -10.30
C LEU A 440 10.14 -7.81 -10.72
N VAL A 441 9.12 -7.07 -11.18
CA VAL A 441 7.86 -7.65 -11.69
C VAL A 441 8.12 -8.61 -12.84
N ASN A 442 9.05 -8.25 -13.73
CA ASN A 442 9.47 -9.12 -14.83
C ASN A 442 10.17 -10.38 -14.32
N CYS A 443 11.09 -10.23 -13.37
CA CYS A 443 11.82 -11.36 -12.78
C CYS A 443 10.92 -12.29 -11.94
N THR A 444 9.83 -11.80 -11.36
CA THR A 444 8.85 -12.61 -10.61
C THR A 444 7.63 -13.02 -11.43
N ASN A 445 7.58 -12.66 -12.72
CA ASN A 445 6.45 -12.89 -13.63
C ASN A 445 5.08 -12.45 -13.04
N SER A 446 5.05 -11.31 -12.34
CA SER A 446 3.87 -10.86 -11.59
C SER A 446 2.95 -9.89 -12.35
N TYR A 447 3.05 -9.87 -13.67
CA TYR A 447 2.18 -9.10 -14.57
C TYR A 447 0.85 -9.83 -14.84
N ASP A 448 -0.19 -9.09 -15.23
CA ASP A 448 -1.49 -9.66 -15.56
C ASP A 448 -1.38 -10.52 -16.82
N LYS A 449 -1.51 -11.84 -16.68
CA LYS A 449 -1.65 -12.74 -17.82
C LYS A 449 -3.12 -12.75 -18.23
N LYS A 450 -3.41 -12.44 -19.50
CA LYS A 450 -4.74 -12.72 -20.05
C LYS A 450 -4.89 -14.23 -20.13
N GLU A 451 -5.88 -14.79 -19.43
CA GLU A 451 -6.21 -16.21 -19.59
C GLU A 451 -6.64 -16.45 -21.02
N ILE A 452 -5.81 -17.18 -21.76
CA ILE A 452 -6.10 -17.51 -23.15
C ILE A 452 -6.99 -18.76 -23.11
N ILE A 453 -8.30 -18.53 -23.25
CA ILE A 453 -9.28 -19.62 -23.35
C ILE A 453 -8.89 -20.49 -24.56
N PRO A 454 -8.83 -21.83 -24.42
CA PRO A 454 -8.42 -22.73 -25.49
C PRO A 454 -9.20 -22.54 -26.80
N GLU A 455 -10.49 -22.20 -26.71
CA GLU A 455 -11.37 -21.90 -27.85
C GLU A 455 -10.92 -20.65 -28.62
N MET A 456 -10.47 -19.59 -27.93
CA MET A 456 -9.91 -18.39 -28.55
C MET A 456 -8.60 -18.66 -29.28
N VAL A 457 -7.78 -19.60 -28.77
CA VAL A 457 -6.57 -20.07 -29.48
C VAL A 457 -6.94 -20.77 -30.78
N GLN A 458 -7.95 -21.64 -30.75
CA GLN A 458 -8.40 -22.37 -31.93
C GLN A 458 -8.99 -21.41 -32.98
N LEU A 459 -9.79 -20.43 -32.54
CA LEU A 459 -10.32 -19.37 -33.40
C LEU A 459 -9.21 -18.49 -34.00
N ALA A 460 -8.22 -18.07 -33.20
CA ALA A 460 -7.09 -17.29 -33.71
C ALA A 460 -6.27 -18.09 -34.74
N LYS A 461 -6.01 -19.37 -34.49
CA LYS A 461 -5.36 -20.28 -35.45
C LYS A 461 -6.19 -20.45 -36.73
N PHE A 462 -7.52 -20.53 -36.60
CA PHE A 462 -8.43 -20.62 -37.75
C PHE A 462 -8.48 -19.32 -38.56
N SER A 463 -8.43 -18.16 -37.88
CA SER A 463 -8.40 -16.82 -38.49
C SER A 463 -7.00 -16.37 -38.93
N LYS A 464 -5.98 -17.24 -38.84
CA LYS A 464 -4.55 -16.91 -39.10
C LYS A 464 -4.04 -15.69 -38.31
N GLN A 465 -4.64 -15.42 -37.16
CA GLN A 465 -4.14 -14.42 -36.23
C GLN A 465 -3.04 -15.03 -35.36
N HIS A 466 -2.08 -14.19 -34.99
CA HIS A 466 -0.91 -14.57 -34.20
C HIS A 466 -1.31 -15.03 -32.80
N VAL A 467 -0.76 -16.16 -32.34
CA VAL A 467 -1.00 -16.71 -31.00
C VAL A 467 0.25 -16.52 -30.14
N PRO A 468 0.18 -15.76 -29.03
CA PRO A 468 1.31 -15.59 -28.14
C PRO A 468 1.78 -16.91 -27.53
N GLU A 469 3.09 -17.17 -27.57
CA GLU A 469 3.71 -18.36 -26.99
C GLU A 469 4.45 -18.05 -25.69
N GLN A 470 4.27 -18.89 -24.67
CA GLN A 470 4.98 -18.77 -23.39
C GLN A 470 6.35 -19.45 -23.43
N HIS A 471 7.37 -18.76 -22.91
CA HIS A 471 8.71 -19.30 -22.82
C HIS A 471 8.83 -20.45 -21.80
N PRO A 472 9.64 -21.51 -22.07
CA PRO A 472 9.85 -22.60 -21.12
C PRO A 472 10.37 -22.16 -19.74
N LYS A 473 11.23 -21.13 -19.69
CA LYS A 473 11.79 -20.56 -18.43
C LYS A 473 10.81 -19.66 -17.67
N ASP A 474 9.60 -19.44 -18.19
CA ASP A 474 8.53 -18.72 -17.50
C ASP A 474 7.49 -19.64 -16.85
N LYS A 475 7.79 -20.94 -16.76
CA LYS A 475 7.04 -21.94 -15.97
C LYS A 475 7.27 -21.76 -14.47
N LYS A 476 6.31 -22.28 -13.67
CA LYS A 476 6.26 -22.13 -12.21
C LYS A 476 7.58 -22.50 -11.52
N ASP A 477 8.20 -23.62 -11.87
CA ASP A 477 9.45 -24.09 -11.23
C ASP A 477 10.62 -23.11 -11.38
N PHE A 478 10.74 -22.46 -12.55
CA PHE A 478 11.79 -21.47 -12.80
C PHE A 478 11.49 -20.16 -12.04
N ILE A 479 10.22 -19.75 -11.98
CA ILE A 479 9.80 -18.58 -11.19
C ILE A 479 10.11 -18.80 -9.71
N GLU A 480 9.80 -19.96 -9.13
CA GLU A 480 10.09 -20.28 -7.74
C GLU A 480 11.60 -20.22 -7.44
N ARG A 481 12.44 -20.73 -8.36
CA ARG A 481 13.91 -20.61 -8.23
C ARG A 481 14.38 -19.16 -8.27
N ARG A 482 13.81 -18.35 -9.17
CA ARG A 482 14.12 -16.90 -9.26
C ARG A 482 13.72 -16.17 -7.98
N VAL A 483 12.51 -16.41 -7.48
CA VAL A 483 12.00 -15.81 -6.23
C VAL A 483 12.92 -16.14 -5.05
N LYS A 484 13.35 -17.40 -4.90
CA LYS A 484 14.26 -17.82 -3.82
C LYS A 484 15.62 -17.11 -3.88
N ARG A 485 16.16 -16.93 -5.09
CA ARG A 485 17.42 -16.18 -5.30
C ARG A 485 17.25 -14.69 -4.97
N LEU A 486 16.15 -14.07 -5.37
CA LEU A 486 15.82 -12.67 -5.01
C LEU A 486 15.70 -12.47 -3.50
N LEU A 487 15.05 -13.41 -2.79
CA LEU A 487 14.93 -13.40 -1.33
C LEU A 487 16.30 -13.50 -0.64
N LYS A 488 17.16 -14.42 -1.10
CA LYS A 488 18.54 -14.57 -0.61
C LYS A 488 19.38 -13.31 -0.84
N ALA A 489 19.13 -12.59 -1.95
CA ALA A 489 19.79 -11.33 -2.25
C ALA A 489 19.25 -10.12 -1.44
N GLY A 490 18.19 -10.31 -0.64
CA GLY A 490 17.65 -9.29 0.26
C GLY A 490 16.66 -8.32 -0.38
N VAL A 491 15.92 -8.77 -1.41
CA VAL A 491 14.92 -7.96 -2.14
C VAL A 491 13.88 -7.30 -1.21
N THR A 492 13.44 -7.98 -0.15
CA THR A 492 12.42 -7.45 0.77
C THR A 492 12.92 -6.20 1.49
N SER A 493 14.20 -6.16 1.89
CA SER A 493 14.80 -4.99 2.52
C SER A 493 14.85 -3.78 1.56
N ALA A 494 15.07 -4.02 0.26
CA ALA A 494 15.05 -2.98 -0.76
C ALA A 494 13.63 -2.46 -0.94
N LEU A 495 12.65 -3.35 -1.14
CA LEU A 495 11.24 -3.01 -1.28
C LEU A 495 10.73 -2.20 -0.07
N ALA A 496 11.10 -2.60 1.16
CA ALA A 496 10.71 -1.88 2.37
C ALA A 496 11.25 -0.43 2.45
N VAL A 497 12.39 -0.14 1.79
CA VAL A 497 12.91 1.22 1.64
C VAL A 497 12.19 1.96 0.51
N MET A 498 11.91 1.27 -0.60
CA MET A 498 11.19 1.85 -1.74
C MET A 498 9.78 2.33 -1.35
N VAL A 499 9.06 1.58 -0.52
CA VAL A 499 7.70 1.94 -0.08
C VAL A 499 7.69 3.17 0.85
N LYS A 500 8.81 3.48 1.51
CA LYS A 500 8.93 4.70 2.34
C LYS A 500 9.16 5.98 1.53
N ALA A 501 9.33 5.88 0.21
CA ALA A 501 9.46 7.06 -0.64
C ALA A 501 8.18 7.89 -0.64
N ASP A 502 8.32 9.19 -0.89
CA ASP A 502 7.17 10.11 -0.94
C ASP A 502 6.12 9.67 -1.97
N ASN A 503 4.85 9.79 -1.57
CA ASN A 503 3.68 9.40 -2.36
C ASN A 503 3.55 10.12 -3.72
N SER A 504 4.24 11.24 -3.91
CA SER A 504 4.28 11.96 -5.18
C SER A 504 5.22 11.31 -6.21
N ILE A 505 6.32 10.72 -5.74
CA ILE A 505 7.29 10.02 -6.57
C ILE A 505 6.85 8.56 -6.77
N LEU A 506 6.36 7.94 -5.69
CA LEU A 506 5.82 6.59 -5.71
C LEU A 506 4.39 6.61 -6.27
N THR A 507 4.28 6.63 -7.61
CA THR A 507 3.00 6.62 -8.33
C THR A 507 2.15 5.39 -7.96
N ASP A 508 0.83 5.49 -8.10
CA ASP A 508 -0.09 4.39 -7.80
C ASP A 508 0.23 3.12 -8.60
N GLN A 509 0.71 3.27 -9.83
CA GLN A 509 1.20 2.16 -10.65
C GLN A 509 2.47 1.52 -10.05
N THR A 510 3.43 2.32 -9.59
CA THR A 510 4.63 1.78 -8.94
C THR A 510 4.27 1.05 -7.64
N LYS A 511 3.33 1.60 -6.84
CA LYS A 511 2.79 0.92 -5.65
C LYS A 511 2.19 -0.44 -6.00
N GLU A 512 1.41 -0.52 -7.08
CA GLU A 512 0.85 -1.77 -7.58
C GLU A 512 1.94 -2.78 -7.97
N MET A 513 2.99 -2.33 -8.66
CA MET A 513 4.12 -3.19 -9.04
C MET A 513 4.85 -3.74 -7.81
N LEU A 514 5.09 -2.92 -6.79
CA LEU A 514 5.68 -3.37 -5.53
C LEU A 514 4.78 -4.39 -4.82
N ALA A 515 3.46 -4.13 -4.78
CA ALA A 515 2.48 -5.05 -4.18
C ALA A 515 2.47 -6.42 -4.90
N ARG A 516 2.54 -6.43 -6.23
CA ARG A 516 2.64 -7.64 -7.06
C ARG A 516 3.90 -8.44 -6.73
N VAL A 517 5.04 -7.77 -6.60
CA VAL A 517 6.32 -8.42 -6.24
C VAL A 517 6.20 -9.02 -4.84
N PHE A 518 5.72 -8.26 -3.84
CA PHE A 518 5.54 -8.81 -2.48
C PHE A 518 4.64 -10.04 -2.44
N LEU A 519 3.54 -10.04 -3.21
CA LEU A 519 2.65 -11.20 -3.30
C LEU A 519 3.39 -12.42 -3.86
N ALA A 520 4.15 -12.25 -4.94
CA ALA A 520 4.93 -13.33 -5.54
C ALA A 520 6.04 -13.86 -4.61
N LEU A 521 6.62 -12.99 -3.79
CA LEU A 521 7.60 -13.41 -2.76
C LEU A 521 6.94 -14.21 -1.63
N ALA A 522 5.69 -13.88 -1.26
CA ALA A 522 4.98 -14.49 -0.13
C ALA A 522 4.29 -15.83 -0.46
N GLU A 523 4.44 -16.33 -1.69
CA GLU A 523 3.76 -17.54 -2.15
C GLU A 523 4.21 -18.80 -1.37
N ASP A 524 5.52 -19.01 -1.22
CA ASP A 524 6.07 -20.13 -0.43
C ASP A 524 5.97 -19.83 1.07
N ILE A 525 5.31 -20.73 1.81
CA ILE A 525 5.09 -20.63 3.26
C ILE A 525 6.42 -20.47 4.01
N LYS A 526 7.50 -21.13 3.56
CA LYS A 526 8.81 -21.13 4.23
C LYS A 526 9.49 -19.76 4.19
N ASP A 527 9.19 -18.98 3.16
CA ASP A 527 9.85 -17.69 2.92
C ASP A 527 9.19 -16.53 3.68
N ARG A 528 7.92 -16.71 4.12
CA ARG A 528 7.13 -15.68 4.83
C ARG A 528 7.81 -15.16 6.10
N GLY A 529 8.48 -16.04 6.85
CA GLY A 529 9.23 -15.65 8.05
C GLY A 529 10.39 -14.69 7.74
N THR A 530 11.13 -14.94 6.66
CA THR A 530 12.21 -14.07 6.19
C THR A 530 11.67 -12.72 5.71
N ILE A 531 10.52 -12.72 5.02
CA ILE A 531 9.86 -11.50 4.55
C ILE A 531 9.45 -10.61 5.73
N VAL A 532 8.89 -11.22 6.79
CA VAL A 532 8.55 -10.52 8.04
C VAL A 532 9.81 -9.93 8.69
N ALA A 533 10.86 -10.73 8.86
CA ALA A 533 12.10 -10.29 9.49
C ALA A 533 12.78 -9.12 8.74
N GLN A 534 12.65 -9.06 7.42
CA GLN A 534 13.16 -7.97 6.58
C GLN A 534 12.21 -6.75 6.51
N GLY A 535 11.12 -6.73 7.29
CA GLY A 535 10.20 -5.59 7.40
C GLY A 535 9.10 -5.56 6.33
N GLY A 536 8.85 -6.67 5.62
CA GLY A 536 7.83 -6.75 4.57
C GLY A 536 6.40 -6.51 5.08
N GLY A 537 6.05 -7.03 6.27
CA GLY A 537 4.73 -6.81 6.87
C GLY A 537 4.43 -5.32 7.11
N ARG A 538 5.42 -4.56 7.60
CA ARG A 538 5.31 -3.10 7.78
C ARG A 538 5.21 -2.36 6.44
N ALA A 539 5.93 -2.81 5.42
CA ALA A 539 5.94 -2.17 4.11
C ALA A 539 4.64 -2.38 3.34
N LEU A 540 3.97 -3.52 3.52
CA LEU A 540 2.72 -3.83 2.81
C LEU A 540 1.51 -3.01 3.28
N LEU A 541 1.46 -2.60 4.54
CA LEU A 541 0.34 -1.80 5.10
C LEU A 541 -0.02 -0.54 4.31
N PRO A 542 0.92 0.40 4.03
CA PRO A 542 0.59 1.58 3.23
C PRO A 542 0.15 1.23 1.80
N LEU A 543 0.67 0.16 1.20
CA LEU A 543 0.27 -0.30 -0.13
C LEU A 543 -1.16 -0.89 -0.15
N ALA A 544 -1.60 -1.49 0.96
CA ALA A 544 -2.95 -2.01 1.10
C ALA A 544 -4.00 -0.91 1.34
N LEU A 545 -3.59 0.24 1.88
CA LEU A 545 -4.48 1.37 2.16
C LEU A 545 -4.52 2.40 1.00
N GLU A 546 -3.40 2.58 0.30
CA GLU A 546 -3.22 3.59 -0.74
C GLU A 546 -2.68 3.00 -2.05
N GLY A 547 -3.19 3.48 -3.18
CA GLY A 547 -2.78 3.03 -4.52
C GLY A 547 -3.98 2.71 -5.41
N THR A 548 -3.71 1.99 -6.50
CA THR A 548 -4.75 1.44 -7.38
C THR A 548 -5.55 0.36 -6.63
N ASP A 549 -6.79 0.11 -7.06
CA ASP A 549 -7.62 -0.93 -6.43
C ASP A 549 -6.99 -2.32 -6.58
N LYS A 550 -6.40 -2.61 -7.75
CA LYS A 550 -5.60 -3.84 -7.96
C LYS A 550 -4.40 -3.92 -7.01
N GLY A 551 -3.65 -2.83 -6.88
CA GLY A 551 -2.48 -2.77 -5.98
C GLY A 551 -2.86 -3.01 -4.53
N LYS A 552 -3.95 -2.40 -4.05
CA LYS A 552 -4.47 -2.62 -2.70
C LYS A 552 -4.86 -4.08 -2.48
N ILE A 553 -5.58 -4.69 -3.41
CA ILE A 553 -5.99 -6.11 -3.32
C ILE A 553 -4.75 -7.01 -3.23
N LYS A 554 -3.77 -6.83 -4.12
CA LYS A 554 -2.55 -7.65 -4.12
C LYS A 554 -1.70 -7.45 -2.87
N ALA A 555 -1.63 -6.23 -2.35
CA ALA A 555 -0.96 -5.94 -1.08
C ALA A 555 -1.70 -6.57 0.12
N SER A 556 -3.03 -6.46 0.16
CA SER A 556 -3.88 -7.10 1.18
C SER A 556 -3.73 -8.62 1.13
N HIS A 557 -3.68 -9.21 -0.06
CA HIS A 557 -3.51 -10.67 -0.24
C HIS A 557 -2.14 -11.12 0.28
N ALA A 558 -1.07 -10.35 0.00
CA ALA A 558 0.24 -10.63 0.59
C ALA A 558 0.24 -10.50 2.13
N LEU A 559 -0.49 -9.53 2.69
CA LEU A 559 -0.70 -9.43 4.14
C LEU A 559 -1.46 -10.62 4.72
N ALA A 560 -2.50 -11.11 4.02
CA ALA A 560 -3.27 -12.27 4.39
C ALA A 560 -2.39 -13.53 4.47
N LYS A 561 -1.55 -13.78 3.45
CA LYS A 561 -0.56 -14.87 3.44
C LYS A 561 0.36 -14.83 4.66
N ILE A 562 0.86 -13.65 5.01
CA ILE A 562 1.76 -13.45 6.15
C ILE A 562 1.00 -13.69 7.47
N ALA A 563 -0.18 -13.09 7.63
CA ALA A 563 -1.00 -13.17 8.84
C ALA A 563 -1.54 -14.60 9.11
N ALA A 564 -1.78 -15.39 8.06
CA ALA A 564 -2.27 -16.76 8.18
C ALA A 564 -1.26 -17.72 8.82
N VAL A 565 0.05 -17.43 8.73
CA VAL A 565 1.12 -18.36 9.18
C VAL A 565 1.99 -17.77 10.29
N SER A 566 2.31 -16.48 10.22
CA SER A 566 3.24 -15.85 11.16
C SER A 566 2.51 -15.37 12.41
N ASN A 567 3.16 -15.44 13.58
CA ASN A 567 2.63 -14.82 14.79
C ASN A 567 2.37 -13.31 14.53
N PRO A 568 1.11 -12.83 14.63
CA PRO A 568 0.80 -11.44 14.28
C PRO A 568 1.51 -10.40 15.14
N GLU A 569 1.89 -10.70 16.39
CA GLU A 569 2.65 -9.76 17.24
C GLU A 569 4.07 -9.50 16.72
N ILE A 570 4.68 -10.52 16.09
CA ILE A 570 6.00 -10.42 15.48
C ILE A 570 5.87 -9.80 14.08
N ALA A 571 4.86 -10.22 13.31
CA ALA A 571 4.63 -9.74 11.95
C ALA A 571 4.23 -8.25 11.90
N PHE A 572 3.48 -7.79 12.89
CA PHE A 572 2.89 -6.45 12.94
C PHE A 572 3.07 -5.84 14.34
N PRO A 573 4.24 -5.23 14.63
CA PRO A 573 4.53 -4.75 15.97
C PRO A 573 3.68 -3.53 16.37
N ALA A 574 3.34 -3.46 17.67
CA ALA A 574 2.65 -2.35 18.33
C ALA A 574 1.27 -2.03 17.71
N GLU A 575 0.97 -0.75 17.46
CA GLU A 575 -0.34 -0.30 16.98
C GLU A 575 -0.67 -0.75 15.54
N ARG A 576 0.35 -1.20 14.78
CA ARG A 576 0.18 -1.61 13.38
C ARG A 576 -0.71 -2.84 13.21
N ILE A 577 -0.79 -3.71 14.22
CA ILE A 577 -1.66 -4.89 14.19
C ILE A 577 -3.13 -4.53 13.97
N TYR A 578 -3.57 -3.36 14.46
CA TYR A 578 -4.94 -2.88 14.28
C TYR A 578 -5.21 -2.32 12.88
N GLU A 579 -4.16 -1.86 12.18
CA GLU A 579 -4.25 -1.35 10.82
C GLU A 579 -4.44 -2.49 9.80
N VAL A 580 -3.94 -3.70 10.09
CA VAL A 580 -4.03 -4.89 9.23
C VAL A 580 -5.48 -5.38 9.06
N VAL A 581 -6.34 -5.14 10.05
CA VAL A 581 -7.72 -5.65 10.05
C VAL A 581 -8.49 -5.14 8.84
N ARG A 582 -8.41 -3.84 8.52
CA ARG A 582 -9.19 -3.24 7.43
C ARG A 582 -8.82 -3.79 6.04
N PRO A 583 -7.53 -3.91 5.67
CA PRO A 583 -7.09 -4.65 4.49
C PRO A 583 -7.65 -6.08 4.38
N LEU A 584 -7.59 -6.87 5.45
CA LEU A 584 -8.09 -8.25 5.43
C LEU A 584 -9.60 -8.31 5.25
N VAL A 585 -10.35 -7.44 5.92
CA VAL A 585 -11.81 -7.37 5.76
C VAL A 585 -12.19 -6.95 4.34
N SER A 586 -11.41 -6.08 3.68
CA SER A 586 -11.67 -5.69 2.29
C SER A 586 -11.52 -6.83 1.28
N LEU A 587 -10.78 -7.89 1.63
CA LEU A 587 -10.66 -9.10 0.82
C LEU A 587 -11.85 -10.04 0.97
N LEU A 588 -12.70 -9.89 1.98
CA LEU A 588 -13.89 -10.74 2.20
C LEU A 588 -15.06 -10.41 1.29
N ASN A 589 -14.87 -9.57 0.28
CA ASN A 589 -15.93 -9.28 -0.68
C ASN A 589 -16.14 -10.51 -1.59
N THR A 590 -17.40 -10.90 -1.80
CA THR A 590 -17.82 -12.06 -2.61
C THR A 590 -17.45 -11.96 -4.08
N GLU A 591 -17.14 -10.76 -4.60
CA GLU A 591 -16.65 -10.56 -5.97
C GLU A 591 -15.15 -10.89 -6.14
N ARG A 592 -14.46 -11.31 -5.07
CA ARG A 592 -13.02 -11.61 -5.07
C ARG A 592 -12.76 -13.09 -5.32
N ASP A 593 -11.48 -13.40 -5.55
CA ASP A 593 -11.04 -14.78 -5.75
C ASP A 593 -11.20 -15.58 -4.43
N GLY A 594 -11.66 -16.83 -4.53
CA GLY A 594 -11.91 -17.68 -3.37
C GLY A 594 -10.64 -17.93 -2.53
N LEU A 595 -9.47 -17.95 -3.18
CA LEU A 595 -8.19 -18.05 -2.48
C LEU A 595 -7.89 -16.80 -1.64
N GLU A 596 -8.20 -15.60 -2.18
CA GLU A 596 -8.03 -14.33 -1.47
C GLU A 596 -8.94 -14.28 -0.23
N ASN A 597 -10.18 -14.79 -0.34
CA ASN A 597 -11.10 -14.91 0.79
C ASN A 597 -10.59 -15.90 1.85
N PHE A 598 -10.15 -17.08 1.42
CA PHE A 598 -9.67 -18.13 2.32
C PHE A 598 -8.48 -17.67 3.17
N GLU A 599 -7.45 -17.09 2.54
CA GLU A 599 -6.27 -16.61 3.27
C GLU A 599 -6.60 -15.42 4.18
N ALA A 600 -7.54 -14.56 3.78
CA ALA A 600 -8.02 -13.46 4.62
C ALA A 600 -8.74 -13.97 5.88
N LEU A 601 -9.59 -15.00 5.76
CA LEU A 601 -10.28 -15.63 6.88
C LEU A 601 -9.29 -16.27 7.87
N LEU A 602 -8.26 -16.97 7.38
CA LEU A 602 -7.21 -17.52 8.24
C LEU A 602 -6.44 -16.42 8.98
N GLY A 603 -6.08 -15.34 8.28
CA GLY A 603 -5.44 -14.17 8.89
C GLY A 603 -6.31 -13.53 9.98
N LEU A 604 -7.61 -13.36 9.74
CA LEU A 604 -8.56 -12.83 10.72
C LEU A 604 -8.77 -13.79 11.90
N THR A 605 -8.76 -15.10 11.67
CA THR A 605 -8.85 -16.13 12.72
C THR A 605 -7.68 -16.00 13.70
N ASN A 606 -6.46 -15.88 13.18
CA ASN A 606 -5.26 -15.68 14.00
C ASN A 606 -5.29 -14.35 14.78
N LEU A 607 -5.75 -13.26 14.15
CA LEU A 607 -5.89 -11.97 14.82
C LEU A 607 -6.96 -11.99 15.92
N ALA A 608 -8.09 -12.66 15.68
CA ALA A 608 -9.18 -12.79 16.63
C ALA A 608 -8.79 -13.64 17.87
N ALA A 609 -7.84 -14.57 17.71
CA ALA A 609 -7.33 -15.40 18.80
C ALA A 609 -6.45 -14.64 19.81
N LEU A 610 -5.86 -13.50 19.44
CA LEU A 610 -4.84 -12.82 20.24
C LEU A 610 -5.42 -12.00 21.40
N ASN A 611 -6.31 -11.04 21.13
CA ASN A 611 -6.81 -10.13 22.16
C ASN A 611 -8.21 -9.57 21.87
N ASP A 612 -8.91 -9.17 22.93
CA ASP A 612 -10.26 -8.60 22.85
C ASP A 612 -10.34 -7.32 22.01
N LYS A 613 -9.30 -6.49 22.06
CA LYS A 613 -9.26 -5.23 21.31
C LYS A 613 -9.29 -5.47 19.79
N LEU A 614 -8.60 -6.50 19.31
CA LEU A 614 -8.60 -6.91 17.91
C LEU A 614 -9.96 -7.46 17.50
N ARG A 615 -10.58 -8.31 18.34
CA ARG A 615 -11.95 -8.79 18.09
C ARG A 615 -12.93 -7.63 17.93
N VAL A 616 -12.91 -6.65 18.85
CA VAL A 616 -13.74 -5.44 18.74
C VAL A 616 -13.42 -4.63 17.48
N LYS A 617 -12.14 -4.56 17.07
CA LYS A 617 -11.75 -3.86 15.84
C LYS A 617 -12.29 -4.57 14.59
N ILE A 618 -12.24 -5.90 14.53
CA ILE A 618 -12.83 -6.71 13.45
C ILE A 618 -14.34 -6.42 13.31
N LEU A 619 -15.06 -6.35 14.44
CA LEU A 619 -16.49 -6.03 14.47
C LEU A 619 -16.76 -4.59 13.99
N LYS A 620 -15.97 -3.61 14.44
CA LYS A 620 -16.10 -2.21 14.01
C LYS A 620 -15.89 -1.99 12.51
N GLU A 621 -15.05 -2.81 11.87
CA GLU A 621 -14.84 -2.79 10.41
C GLU A 621 -15.94 -3.52 9.62
N LYS A 622 -17.04 -3.95 10.28
CA LYS A 622 -18.20 -4.63 9.67
C LYS A 622 -17.86 -5.95 8.97
N ALA A 623 -16.88 -6.70 9.49
CA ALA A 623 -16.51 -8.00 8.94
C ALA A 623 -17.56 -9.11 9.18
N LEU A 624 -18.38 -8.97 10.23
CA LEU A 624 -19.22 -10.07 10.71
C LEU A 624 -20.23 -10.60 9.68
N PRO A 625 -20.98 -9.76 8.93
CA PRO A 625 -21.92 -10.27 7.92
C PRO A 625 -21.23 -11.09 6.82
N GLU A 626 -20.03 -10.70 6.40
CA GLU A 626 -19.28 -11.45 5.38
C GLU A 626 -18.79 -12.80 5.94
N ILE A 627 -18.26 -12.82 7.17
CA ILE A 627 -17.86 -14.07 7.83
C ILE A 627 -19.06 -15.00 8.01
N GLU A 628 -20.23 -14.46 8.39
CA GLU A 628 -21.47 -15.22 8.48
C GLU A 628 -21.87 -15.82 7.11
N ASN A 629 -21.80 -15.04 6.02
CA ASN A 629 -22.09 -15.53 4.67
C ASN A 629 -21.15 -16.68 4.27
N TYR A 630 -19.85 -16.57 4.56
CA TYR A 630 -18.89 -17.65 4.27
C TYR A 630 -19.12 -18.93 5.07
N MET A 631 -19.88 -18.90 6.18
CA MET A 631 -20.30 -20.13 6.86
C MET A 631 -21.41 -20.89 6.10
N PHE A 632 -22.13 -20.22 5.19
CA PHE A 632 -23.14 -20.82 4.32
C PHE A 632 -22.60 -21.25 2.95
N GLU A 633 -21.33 -20.95 2.66
CA GLU A 633 -20.70 -21.29 1.38
C GLU A 633 -20.52 -22.80 1.18
N GLU A 634 -20.55 -23.22 -0.08
CA GLU A 634 -20.37 -24.63 -0.45
C GLU A 634 -18.90 -25.05 -0.36
N HIS A 635 -17.98 -24.12 -0.54
CA HIS A 635 -16.54 -24.40 -0.55
C HIS A 635 -16.02 -24.79 0.85
N ASP A 636 -15.69 -26.06 1.04
CA ASP A 636 -15.31 -26.65 2.33
C ASP A 636 -14.24 -25.85 3.10
N GLN A 637 -13.11 -25.50 2.43
CA GLN A 637 -12.02 -24.78 3.11
C GLN A 637 -12.42 -23.37 3.58
N ILE A 638 -13.23 -22.66 2.80
CA ILE A 638 -13.70 -21.31 3.13
C ILE A 638 -14.70 -21.40 4.29
N ARG A 639 -15.64 -22.36 4.21
CA ARG A 639 -16.61 -22.64 5.27
C ARG A 639 -15.92 -23.00 6.59
N GLN A 640 -14.88 -23.82 6.53
CA GLN A 640 -14.06 -24.16 7.70
C GLN A 640 -13.38 -22.91 8.29
N ALA A 641 -12.64 -22.14 7.48
CA ALA A 641 -11.92 -20.96 7.96
C ALA A 641 -12.88 -19.89 8.54
N ALA A 642 -14.06 -19.71 7.94
CA ALA A 642 -15.09 -18.83 8.46
C ALA A 642 -15.63 -19.29 9.82
N THR A 643 -15.87 -20.60 9.98
CA THR A 643 -16.34 -21.18 11.24
C THR A 643 -15.28 -21.10 12.34
N GLU A 644 -14.00 -21.31 12.01
CA GLU A 644 -12.87 -21.10 12.93
C GLU A 644 -12.75 -19.64 13.37
N CYS A 645 -12.87 -18.70 12.43
CA CYS A 645 -12.89 -17.27 12.73
C CYS A 645 -14.05 -16.92 13.68
N MET A 646 -15.26 -17.42 13.39
CA MET A 646 -16.44 -17.22 14.22
C MET A 646 -16.23 -17.79 15.64
N CYS A 647 -15.63 -18.98 15.77
CA CYS A 647 -15.31 -19.59 17.06
C CYS A 647 -14.43 -18.69 17.96
N ASN A 648 -13.53 -17.89 17.38
CA ASN A 648 -12.74 -16.94 18.16
C ASN A 648 -13.51 -15.65 18.49
N LEU A 649 -14.44 -15.25 17.62
CA LEU A 649 -15.27 -14.05 17.75
C LEU A 649 -16.45 -14.22 18.73
N VAL A 650 -16.96 -15.43 18.98
CA VAL A 650 -18.08 -15.65 19.92
C VAL A 650 -17.77 -15.28 21.38
N CYS A 651 -16.49 -15.03 21.72
CA CYS A 651 -16.14 -14.43 23.02
C CYS A 651 -16.66 -13.00 23.19
N CYS A 652 -16.93 -12.29 22.09
CA CYS A 652 -17.41 -10.92 22.15
C CYS A 652 -18.91 -10.87 22.44
N LYS A 653 -19.29 -10.05 23.44
CA LYS A 653 -20.70 -9.85 23.82
C LYS A 653 -21.59 -9.45 22.64
N GLU A 654 -21.12 -8.56 21.76
CA GLU A 654 -21.86 -8.15 20.57
C GLU A 654 -22.19 -9.31 19.63
N VAL A 655 -21.31 -10.32 19.52
CA VAL A 655 -21.56 -11.52 18.72
C VAL A 655 -22.54 -12.43 19.43
N GLN A 656 -22.37 -12.62 20.75
CA GLN A 656 -23.30 -13.41 21.58
C GLN A 656 -24.73 -12.87 21.51
N ASP A 657 -24.89 -11.54 21.57
CA ASP A 657 -26.20 -10.88 21.50
C ASP A 657 -26.89 -11.13 20.15
N ARG A 658 -26.15 -11.23 19.04
CA ARG A 658 -26.74 -11.63 17.74
C ARG A 658 -27.23 -13.07 17.71
N TYR A 659 -26.58 -13.98 18.41
CA TYR A 659 -27.08 -15.36 18.55
C TYR A 659 -28.32 -15.43 19.46
N LEU A 660 -28.52 -14.46 20.37
CA LEU A 660 -29.73 -14.35 21.17
C LEU A 660 -30.94 -13.86 20.39
N GLU A 661 -30.76 -12.96 19.42
CA GLU A 661 -31.87 -12.39 18.64
C GLU A 661 -32.80 -13.46 18.07
N ASP A 662 -34.09 -13.30 18.31
CA ASP A 662 -35.12 -14.21 17.80
C ASP A 662 -35.44 -13.91 16.33
N GLY A 663 -35.67 -14.96 15.53
CA GLY A 663 -35.97 -14.85 14.09
C GLY A 663 -34.77 -15.01 13.15
N ASN A 664 -33.58 -15.37 13.66
CA ASN A 664 -32.43 -15.74 12.83
C ASN A 664 -32.08 -17.24 12.93
N ASP A 665 -31.59 -17.80 11.82
CA ASP A 665 -31.17 -19.21 11.71
C ASP A 665 -29.68 -19.40 12.05
N LYS A 666 -29.04 -18.43 12.72
CA LYS A 666 -27.58 -18.46 12.97
C LYS A 666 -27.18 -19.57 13.93
N LEU A 667 -27.92 -19.70 15.04
CA LEU A 667 -27.69 -20.78 15.99
C LEU A 667 -28.05 -22.14 15.36
N LYS A 668 -29.08 -22.18 14.50
CA LYS A 668 -29.46 -23.37 13.73
C LYS A 668 -28.30 -23.84 12.85
N LEU A 669 -27.72 -22.94 12.05
CA LEU A 669 -26.56 -23.26 11.21
C LEU A 669 -25.42 -23.83 12.06
N LEU A 670 -25.04 -23.16 13.16
CA LEU A 670 -23.92 -23.61 13.99
C LEU A 670 -24.14 -25.03 14.57
N VAL A 671 -25.37 -25.34 14.98
CA VAL A 671 -25.74 -26.68 15.45
C VAL A 671 -25.66 -27.69 14.31
N LEU A 672 -26.14 -27.36 13.11
CA LEU A 672 -26.05 -28.24 11.93
C LEU A 672 -24.60 -28.51 11.53
N LEU A 673 -23.72 -27.49 11.57
CA LEU A 673 -22.29 -27.63 11.27
C LEU A 673 -21.57 -28.57 12.26
N CYS A 674 -22.11 -28.77 13.47
CA CYS A 674 -21.59 -29.77 14.41
C CYS A 674 -21.91 -31.22 13.96
N GLY A 675 -22.92 -31.40 13.10
CA GLY A 675 -23.35 -32.69 12.59
C GLY A 675 -22.73 -33.09 11.24
N GLU A 676 -22.00 -32.19 10.58
CA GLU A 676 -21.28 -32.42 9.32
C GLU A 676 -20.17 -33.46 9.45
N ASP A 677 -19.66 -34.04 8.36
CA ASP A 677 -18.64 -35.10 8.44
C ASP A 677 -17.19 -34.57 8.54
N ASP A 678 -16.94 -33.31 8.19
CA ASP A 678 -15.61 -32.70 8.29
C ASP A 678 -15.21 -32.43 9.75
N VAL A 679 -14.20 -33.18 10.22
CA VAL A 679 -13.63 -33.10 11.55
C VAL A 679 -13.14 -31.69 11.90
N GLN A 680 -12.55 -30.95 10.97
CA GLN A 680 -12.01 -29.61 11.28
C GLN A 680 -13.14 -28.59 11.46
N LEU A 681 -14.15 -28.66 10.59
CA LEU A 681 -15.37 -27.85 10.68
C LEU A 681 -16.17 -28.17 11.95
N GLN A 682 -16.44 -29.45 12.24
CA GLN A 682 -17.11 -29.89 13.46
C GLN A 682 -16.39 -29.39 14.70
N ARG A 683 -15.06 -29.47 14.71
CA ARG A 683 -14.23 -29.02 15.82
C ARG A 683 -14.41 -27.54 16.10
N ALA A 684 -14.42 -26.71 15.06
CA ALA A 684 -14.65 -25.27 15.18
C ALA A 684 -16.08 -24.97 15.65
N ALA A 685 -17.08 -25.63 15.04
CA ALA A 685 -18.49 -25.44 15.37
C ALA A 685 -18.81 -25.85 16.82
N ALA A 686 -18.34 -27.03 17.25
CA ALA A 686 -18.51 -27.51 18.62
C ALA A 686 -17.81 -26.62 19.65
N GLY A 687 -16.65 -26.06 19.30
CA GLY A 687 -15.95 -25.08 20.15
C GLY A 687 -16.76 -23.80 20.34
N ALA A 688 -17.27 -23.24 19.24
CA ALA A 688 -18.12 -22.06 19.28
C ALA A 688 -19.41 -22.32 20.09
N LEU A 689 -20.05 -23.49 19.91
CA LEU A 689 -21.25 -23.88 20.63
C LEU A 689 -21.01 -24.03 22.14
N ALA A 690 -19.91 -24.67 22.53
CA ALA A 690 -19.51 -24.79 23.93
C ALA A 690 -19.28 -23.42 24.59
N MET A 691 -18.65 -22.49 23.87
CA MET A 691 -18.38 -21.14 24.38
C MET A 691 -19.65 -20.29 24.48
N LEU A 692 -20.56 -20.39 23.50
CA LEU A 692 -21.85 -19.70 23.52
C LEU A 692 -22.74 -20.18 24.67
N THR A 693 -22.82 -21.50 24.87
CA THR A 693 -23.61 -22.08 25.96
C THR A 693 -23.04 -21.78 27.34
N ALA A 694 -21.71 -21.68 27.47
CA ALA A 694 -21.07 -21.26 28.71
C ALA A 694 -21.33 -19.77 29.03
N ALA A 695 -21.33 -18.91 28.01
CA ALA A 695 -21.53 -17.48 28.20
C ALA A 695 -22.99 -17.13 28.55
N GLN A 696 -23.97 -17.82 27.96
CA GLN A 696 -25.37 -17.48 28.12
C GLN A 696 -26.30 -18.70 28.20
N LYS A 697 -26.89 -18.90 29.38
CA LYS A 697 -27.85 -20.00 29.66
C LYS A 697 -29.07 -20.02 28.73
N LYS A 698 -29.51 -18.85 28.23
CA LYS A 698 -30.63 -18.76 27.29
C LYS A 698 -30.34 -19.45 25.96
N LEU A 699 -29.09 -19.43 25.49
CA LEU A 699 -28.71 -20.08 24.23
C LEU A 699 -28.79 -21.61 24.35
N ALA A 700 -28.43 -22.17 25.51
CA ALA A 700 -28.56 -23.60 25.78
C ALA A 700 -30.01 -24.10 25.63
N VAL A 701 -30.99 -23.33 26.11
CA VAL A 701 -32.42 -23.64 25.90
C VAL A 701 -32.82 -23.42 24.44
N LYS A 702 -32.31 -22.37 23.78
CA LYS A 702 -32.62 -22.05 22.39
C LYS A 702 -32.17 -23.16 21.43
N ILE A 703 -31.07 -23.87 21.70
CA ILE A 703 -30.59 -25.04 20.92
C ILE A 703 -31.72 -26.06 20.70
N THR A 704 -32.54 -26.33 21.72
CA THR A 704 -33.65 -27.30 21.62
C THR A 704 -34.81 -26.84 20.75
N LYS A 705 -34.90 -25.55 20.46
CA LYS A 705 -35.98 -24.94 19.67
C LYS A 705 -35.61 -24.70 18.21
N VAL A 706 -34.31 -24.64 17.90
CA VAL A 706 -33.82 -24.26 16.57
C VAL A 706 -33.75 -25.42 15.56
N THR A 707 -33.67 -26.67 16.03
CA THR A 707 -33.59 -27.85 15.14
C THR A 707 -34.17 -29.05 15.84
N GLY A 708 -34.90 -29.93 15.13
CA GLY A 708 -35.43 -31.18 15.72
C GLY A 708 -34.34 -32.23 16.03
N GLN A 709 -33.27 -32.24 15.25
CA GLN A 709 -32.13 -33.17 15.34
C GLN A 709 -31.04 -32.76 16.35
N TRP A 710 -31.29 -31.74 17.18
CA TRP A 710 -30.29 -31.22 18.11
C TRP A 710 -29.74 -32.29 19.07
N LEU A 711 -30.57 -33.24 19.50
CA LEU A 711 -30.19 -34.32 20.41
C LEU A 711 -29.22 -35.30 19.75
N GLU A 712 -29.54 -35.76 18.53
CA GLU A 712 -28.71 -36.68 17.75
C GLU A 712 -27.33 -36.08 17.47
N ILE A 713 -27.28 -34.78 17.12
CA ILE A 713 -26.04 -34.06 16.86
C ILE A 713 -25.17 -34.00 18.12
N ILE A 714 -25.75 -33.64 19.28
CA ILE A 714 -24.99 -33.57 20.54
C ILE A 714 -24.53 -34.95 21.00
N GLN A 715 -25.37 -35.98 20.84
CA GLN A 715 -24.98 -37.36 21.13
C GLN A 715 -23.81 -37.80 20.24
N ARG A 716 -23.85 -37.48 18.94
CA ARG A 716 -22.76 -37.74 17.99
C ARG A 716 -21.47 -37.04 18.42
N LEU A 717 -21.53 -35.80 18.89
CA LEU A 717 -20.36 -35.10 19.45
C LEU A 717 -19.80 -35.82 20.69
N CYS A 718 -20.65 -36.31 21.59
CA CYS A 718 -20.22 -36.96 22.83
C CYS A 718 -19.59 -38.35 22.63
N ILE A 719 -19.93 -39.04 21.53
CA ILE A 719 -19.37 -40.36 21.18
C ILE A 719 -18.18 -40.22 20.18
N HIS A 720 -17.85 -39.00 19.77
CA HIS A 720 -16.87 -38.78 18.70
C HIS A 720 -15.47 -39.36 19.02
N ASP A 721 -14.80 -39.96 18.02
CA ASP A 721 -13.48 -40.59 18.19
C ASP A 721 -12.37 -39.59 18.53
N ASN A 722 -12.45 -38.38 17.99
CA ASN A 722 -11.55 -37.27 18.28
C ASN A 722 -11.80 -36.70 19.70
N PRO A 723 -10.82 -36.76 20.62
CA PRO A 723 -10.99 -36.30 22.00
C PRO A 723 -11.29 -34.80 22.14
N GLU A 724 -10.80 -33.95 21.22
CA GLU A 724 -11.06 -32.50 21.27
C GLU A 724 -12.54 -32.19 21.00
N ILE A 725 -13.15 -32.90 20.04
CA ILE A 725 -14.56 -32.75 19.68
C ILE A 725 -15.43 -33.34 20.78
N GLN A 726 -15.06 -34.53 21.28
CA GLN A 726 -15.74 -35.18 22.39
C GLN A 726 -15.78 -34.29 23.64
N HIS A 727 -14.64 -33.72 24.02
CA HIS A 727 -14.57 -32.80 25.16
C HIS A 727 -15.50 -31.58 24.98
N ARG A 728 -15.49 -30.95 23.79
CA ARG A 728 -16.35 -29.78 23.50
C ARG A 728 -17.85 -30.13 23.50
N GLY A 729 -18.22 -31.30 22.98
CA GLY A 729 -19.57 -31.83 23.08
C GLY A 729 -20.01 -32.01 24.53
N LEU A 730 -19.17 -32.64 25.35
CA LEU A 730 -19.45 -32.87 26.78
C LEU A 730 -19.55 -31.57 27.58
N VAL A 731 -18.71 -30.57 27.29
CA VAL A 731 -18.82 -29.23 27.90
C VAL A 731 -20.13 -28.55 27.49
N THR A 732 -20.56 -28.71 26.24
CA THR A 732 -21.86 -28.20 25.80
C THR A 732 -23.00 -28.84 26.59
N VAL A 733 -22.96 -30.16 26.79
CA VAL A 733 -23.93 -30.89 27.64
C VAL A 733 -23.90 -30.39 29.08
N PHE A 734 -22.71 -30.21 29.66
CA PHE A 734 -22.55 -29.66 31.01
C PHE A 734 -23.23 -28.31 31.15
N ASN A 735 -23.00 -27.40 30.20
CA ASN A 735 -23.61 -26.07 30.19
C ASN A 735 -25.14 -26.14 30.03
N MET A 736 -25.64 -27.09 29.25
CA MET A 736 -27.09 -27.31 29.08
C MET A 736 -27.74 -27.87 30.36
N LEU A 737 -27.06 -28.77 31.08
CA LEU A 737 -27.51 -29.26 32.39
C LEU A 737 -27.59 -28.13 33.43
N ASP A 738 -26.67 -27.16 33.37
CA ASP A 738 -26.67 -26.00 34.28
C ASP A 738 -27.64 -24.87 33.88
N ALA A 739 -28.16 -24.91 32.65
CA ALA A 739 -28.97 -23.83 32.11
C ALA A 739 -30.43 -23.85 32.57
N ASP A 740 -31.07 -25.03 32.54
CA ASP A 740 -32.50 -25.20 32.85
C ASP A 740 -32.82 -26.60 33.37
N GLU A 741 -33.64 -26.69 34.43
CA GLU A 741 -33.99 -27.98 35.07
C GLU A 741 -34.85 -28.89 34.19
N GLN A 742 -35.73 -28.33 33.34
CA GLN A 742 -36.56 -29.13 32.44
C GLN A 742 -35.73 -29.70 31.28
N LEU A 743 -34.79 -28.90 30.77
CA LEU A 743 -33.80 -29.36 29.81
C LEU A 743 -32.92 -30.47 30.40
N ALA A 744 -32.46 -30.30 31.64
CA ALA A 744 -31.64 -31.29 32.32
C ALA A 744 -32.36 -32.64 32.50
N LYS A 745 -33.65 -32.62 32.86
CA LYS A 745 -34.49 -33.83 32.91
C LYS A 745 -34.54 -34.55 31.57
N LYS A 746 -34.84 -33.82 30.49
CA LYS A 746 -34.88 -34.39 29.13
C LYS A 746 -33.55 -34.99 28.70
N LEU A 747 -32.43 -34.34 29.02
CA LEU A 747 -31.09 -34.84 28.68
C LEU A 747 -30.77 -36.15 29.41
N ILE A 748 -31.21 -36.29 30.66
CA ILE A 748 -30.94 -37.47 31.50
C ILE A 748 -31.90 -38.64 31.20
N GLU A 749 -33.13 -38.35 30.78
CA GLU A 749 -34.11 -39.36 30.34
C GLU A 749 -33.74 -40.02 28.99
N CYS A 750 -32.81 -39.43 28.24
CA CYS A 750 -32.34 -39.97 26.95
C CYS A 750 -31.07 -40.83 27.10
N GLU A 751 -30.65 -41.46 26.00
CA GLU A 751 -29.44 -42.30 25.90
C GLU A 751 -28.13 -41.56 26.27
N LEU A 752 -28.18 -40.23 26.42
CA LEU A 752 -27.04 -39.42 26.84
C LEU A 752 -26.49 -39.80 28.22
N LEU A 753 -27.35 -40.24 29.15
CA LEU A 753 -26.90 -40.71 30.46
C LEU A 753 -25.99 -41.94 30.35
N GLU A 754 -26.32 -42.87 29.45
CA GLU A 754 -25.52 -44.07 29.20
C GLU A 754 -24.18 -43.70 28.58
N ILE A 755 -24.18 -42.78 27.61
CA ILE A 755 -22.97 -42.24 26.97
C ILE A 755 -22.06 -41.57 28.01
N LEU A 756 -22.61 -40.69 28.85
CA LEU A 756 -21.86 -40.01 29.91
C LEU A 756 -21.27 -41.01 30.92
N THR A 757 -22.04 -42.03 31.30
CA THR A 757 -21.60 -43.08 32.22
C THR A 757 -20.50 -43.94 31.61
N TYR A 758 -20.60 -44.27 30.34
CA TYR A 758 -19.57 -45.01 29.60
C TYR A 758 -18.26 -44.22 29.56
N VAL A 759 -18.31 -42.94 29.14
CA VAL A 759 -17.11 -42.09 29.05
C VAL A 759 -16.50 -41.84 30.43
N ALA A 760 -17.29 -41.66 31.48
CA ALA A 760 -16.80 -41.44 32.84
C ALA A 760 -16.12 -42.67 33.47
N LYS A 761 -16.49 -43.88 33.03
CA LYS A 761 -15.93 -45.17 33.48
C LYS A 761 -14.64 -45.57 32.74
N LEU A 762 -14.27 -44.86 31.68
CA LEU A 762 -12.99 -45.11 31.00
C LEU A 762 -11.82 -44.89 31.96
N GLU A 763 -10.78 -45.71 31.82
CA GLU A 763 -9.53 -45.55 32.57
C GLU A 763 -8.87 -44.21 32.25
N ASP A 764 -8.21 -43.63 33.25
CA ASP A 764 -7.54 -42.35 33.12
C ASP A 764 -6.46 -42.43 32.01
N ASN A 765 -6.63 -41.59 30.99
CA ASN A 765 -5.78 -41.58 29.81
C ASN A 765 -5.34 -40.14 29.53
N PRO A 766 -4.03 -39.84 29.47
CA PRO A 766 -3.53 -38.49 29.23
C PRO A 766 -4.12 -37.78 28.01
N LYS A 767 -4.51 -38.54 26.96
CA LYS A 767 -5.10 -37.98 25.73
C LYS A 767 -6.60 -37.75 25.78
N LYS A 768 -7.32 -38.40 26.72
CA LYS A 768 -8.79 -38.31 26.85
C LYS A 768 -9.23 -37.73 28.20
N GLN A 769 -8.29 -37.35 29.05
CA GLN A 769 -8.57 -36.97 30.43
C GLN A 769 -9.53 -35.78 30.52
N ASP A 770 -9.40 -34.79 29.65
CA ASP A 770 -10.29 -33.62 29.65
C ASP A 770 -11.74 -33.99 29.31
N ALA A 771 -11.94 -34.94 28.39
CA ALA A 771 -13.27 -35.47 28.08
C ALA A 771 -13.82 -36.29 29.24
N ILE A 772 -13.01 -37.16 29.86
CA ILE A 772 -13.42 -37.97 31.02
C ILE A 772 -13.80 -37.07 32.20
N ASN A 773 -13.00 -36.03 32.49
CA ASN A 773 -13.26 -35.06 33.54
C ASN A 773 -14.55 -34.28 33.28
N ALA A 774 -14.81 -33.86 32.03
CA ALA A 774 -16.06 -33.21 31.65
C ALA A 774 -17.27 -34.14 31.85
N ALA A 775 -17.18 -35.42 31.46
CA ALA A 775 -18.23 -36.40 31.68
C ALA A 775 -18.50 -36.65 33.18
N ARG A 776 -17.44 -36.78 34.00
CA ARG A 776 -17.54 -36.89 35.46
C ARG A 776 -18.19 -35.65 36.08
N ALA A 777 -17.88 -34.45 35.57
CA ALA A 777 -18.51 -33.20 35.99
C ALA A 777 -20.00 -33.15 35.63
N CYS A 778 -20.40 -33.61 34.43
CA CYS A 778 -21.82 -33.74 34.05
C CYS A 778 -22.58 -34.65 35.02
N LEU A 779 -22.04 -35.84 35.32
CA LEU A 779 -22.66 -36.79 36.25
C LEU A 779 -22.73 -36.22 37.67
N SER A 780 -21.68 -35.54 38.13
CA SER A 780 -21.67 -34.88 39.44
C SER A 780 -22.77 -33.81 39.52
N ARG A 781 -22.91 -32.98 38.47
CA ARG A 781 -23.96 -31.96 38.41
C ARG A 781 -25.37 -32.56 38.36
N ALA A 782 -25.53 -33.69 37.67
CA ALA A 782 -26.80 -34.42 37.63
C ALA A 782 -27.15 -35.06 39.00
N MET A 783 -26.14 -35.48 39.78
CA MET A 783 -26.33 -35.92 41.17
C MET A 783 -26.70 -34.76 42.09
N ASP A 784 -26.01 -33.61 41.97
CA ASP A 784 -26.27 -32.42 42.79
C ASP A 784 -27.69 -31.87 42.58
N THR A 785 -28.21 -31.96 41.35
CA THR A 785 -29.59 -31.55 41.01
C THR A 785 -30.64 -32.61 41.35
N GLY A 786 -30.21 -33.76 41.90
CA GLY A 786 -31.10 -34.86 42.32
C GLY A 786 -31.76 -35.62 41.17
N LEU A 787 -31.28 -35.42 39.93
CA LEU A 787 -31.80 -36.04 38.72
C LEU A 787 -31.35 -37.50 38.57
N ILE A 788 -30.19 -37.84 39.13
CA ILE A 788 -29.69 -39.21 39.23
C ILE A 788 -29.30 -39.53 40.68
N LYS A 789 -29.40 -40.81 41.05
CA LYS A 789 -28.93 -41.31 42.36
C LYS A 789 -27.74 -42.24 42.15
N PRO A 790 -26.75 -42.24 43.05
CA PRO A 790 -25.69 -43.24 43.00
C PRO A 790 -26.31 -44.62 43.14
N PHE A 791 -25.91 -45.54 42.26
CA PHE A 791 -26.37 -46.92 42.30
C PHE A 791 -25.94 -47.51 43.65
N SER A 792 -26.92 -47.70 44.53
CA SER A 792 -26.71 -48.30 45.84
C SER A 792 -26.74 -49.81 45.64
N ASN A 793 -25.61 -50.48 45.84
CA ASN A 793 -25.59 -51.94 45.97
C ASN A 793 -26.28 -52.38 47.27
#